data_AF-A0A850GG76-F1
#
_entry.id   AF-A0A850GG76-F1
#
_cell.length_a   1.000
_cell.length_b   1.000
_cell.length_c   1.000
_cell.angle_alpha   90.00
_cell.angle_beta   90.00
_cell.angle_gamma   90.00
#
_symmetry.space_group_name_H-M   'P 1'
#
loop_
_entity.id
_entity.type
_entity.pdbx_description
1 polymer ?
#
loop_
_entity_poly.entity_id
_entity_poly.type
_entity_poly.pdbx_seq_one_letter_code
_entity_poly.pdbx_strand_id
1 'polypeptide(L)'
;MRRSVFVLALAPTLLFACGDSGASDDDVGTSEDGIGTEATGEDSSSSTLDTGLDTGTGGCDNPCGDECCGGDEVCDEDNLVCVLDCGDDDPCGVDDPVCCGGGEICYVGQCVTPGGACSELSCATQTESDCEEDEICDGELGLCVPNLVNEACTFTPEEGVFDPIPRWTWGARQPRSCDADADCQKEEVCTEGSCAVTWTHHEIADDDWPTHVQVMAAPMVADLDGDCVPEVIFNSYDPSDWQNDGILRVLHGDTGEKLWTLGDEAWRSDGTGIPAIGDIDYDGDLEIVNVGDDSHLHLIDHEGNPVWTTVDVYAGNQTSGAPAIANFDLQGDAEIAYGRAIYDSDGNELWAGEGGFGSNASYAVLSCVADLDGDSRPELIGGGTVYTFTGTVGTDFAGEVLWESGGDGYCGVADFQLDGVPELVLVRQGSIDVLDGPTGTLLAQFEIPGGGMGGPPNIADFDGDGFPDIGLAGGARYVVVSFDGVDTLTKLWDAETKDVSSNRTGSSVFDFDGDGRNEVIYGDEWYLRIYPGVEPDCQLDPPGAACDQDMTDDEILFIDITSSGTRVEYPVIADVDGDFKAEIVVSTNNNFSEGSIGDSGVEVFEDRLDNWVGTLPIWNQHTYHITNVDAKGSIPIVEDNNWEYPAGSPYNSYRRNTQGGVENCAPDLVAQDLTTVGACQSEVTFSVRVCNQGCLGVGPGVDVSFSEAEFGALGTVTTEAAIPAGGCISVELTMDAPGTAPYDVSVTVDDDGDGGAFNECVEDNNSFGPVELCPNIG
;
A
#
# COMPACT_ATOMS: atom_id res chain seq x y z
N MET A 1 -8.45 55.16 -32.30
CA MET A 1 -8.22 56.52 -31.75
C MET A 1 -8.90 56.63 -30.39
N ARG A 2 -8.17 56.36 -29.31
CA ARG A 2 -8.15 57.07 -28.01
C ARG A 2 -7.33 56.20 -27.04
N ARG A 3 -6.28 56.80 -26.51
CA ARG A 3 -5.31 56.26 -25.55
C ARG A 3 -5.81 56.53 -24.12
N SER A 4 -5.52 55.60 -23.20
CA SER A 4 -5.22 55.75 -21.76
C SER A 4 -4.77 54.35 -21.28
N VAL A 5 -3.50 54.04 -20.99
CA VAL A 5 -2.66 54.34 -19.81
C VAL A 5 -3.22 53.76 -18.48
N PHE A 6 -2.60 52.66 -18.04
CA PHE A 6 -2.49 52.15 -16.66
C PHE A 6 -1.12 51.41 -16.61
N VAL A 7 -0.06 52.01 -16.07
CA VAL A 7 0.46 51.91 -14.69
C VAL A 7 0.69 50.46 -14.25
N LEU A 8 1.93 50.00 -14.45
CA LEU A 8 2.50 48.75 -13.93
C LEU A 8 3.18 49.09 -12.59
N ALA A 9 2.81 48.41 -11.51
CA ALA A 9 3.51 48.46 -10.22
C ALA A 9 4.19 47.11 -10.01
N LEU A 10 5.53 47.09 -10.08
CA LEU A 10 6.36 46.00 -9.59
C LEU A 10 6.63 46.21 -8.09
N ALA A 11 6.46 45.17 -7.29
CA ALA A 11 7.08 45.02 -5.97
C ALA A 11 8.05 43.82 -6.02
N PRO A 12 9.17 43.84 -5.29
CA PRO A 12 10.32 43.00 -5.57
C PRO A 12 10.40 41.76 -4.67
N THR A 13 10.87 40.67 -5.27
CA THR A 13 11.35 39.44 -4.64
C THR A 13 12.63 39.69 -3.83
N LEU A 14 12.67 39.16 -2.60
CA LEU A 14 13.87 39.08 -1.76
C LEU A 14 14.61 37.78 -2.07
N LEU A 15 15.80 37.90 -2.64
CA LEU A 15 16.83 36.85 -2.71
C LEU A 15 17.87 37.15 -1.62
N PHE A 16 18.06 36.23 -0.69
CA PHE A 16 19.23 36.24 0.21
C PHE A 16 20.34 35.38 -0.41
N ALA A 17 21.41 36.05 -0.83
CA ALA A 17 22.70 35.45 -1.12
C ALA A 17 23.74 36.10 -0.20
N CYS A 18 24.45 35.29 0.59
CA CYS A 18 25.75 35.62 1.18
C CYS A 18 26.80 34.96 0.25
N GLY A 19 27.85 35.59 -0.26
CA GLY A 19 28.53 36.80 0.16
C GLY A 19 30.02 36.51 0.33
N ASP A 20 30.70 36.08 -0.73
CA ASP A 20 32.16 35.99 -0.79
C ASP A 20 32.77 37.39 -0.97
N SER A 21 33.86 37.66 -0.25
CA SER A 21 34.70 38.83 -0.48
C SER A 21 36.16 38.50 -0.16
N GLY A 22 36.95 38.32 -1.22
CA GLY A 22 38.39 38.12 -1.15
C GLY A 22 39.22 39.39 -0.97
N ALA A 23 40.53 39.22 -1.04
CA ALA A 23 41.52 40.14 -1.61
C ALA A 23 42.94 39.61 -1.38
N SER A 24 43.74 39.47 -2.44
CA SER A 24 44.83 40.39 -2.79
C SER A 24 45.99 39.71 -3.56
N ASP A 25 46.15 40.18 -4.79
CA ASP A 25 47.37 40.67 -5.47
C ASP A 25 48.64 39.80 -5.60
N ASP A 26 48.87 39.49 -6.88
CA ASP A 26 50.02 39.88 -7.71
C ASP A 26 51.39 39.15 -7.64
N ASP A 27 51.71 38.64 -8.84
CA ASP A 27 52.94 38.82 -9.62
C ASP A 27 54.08 37.77 -9.61
N VAL A 28 54.10 37.03 -10.73
CA VAL A 28 55.19 36.92 -11.74
C VAL A 28 56.52 36.28 -11.34
N GLY A 29 56.86 35.19 -12.05
CA GLY A 29 58.23 34.71 -12.21
C GLY A 29 58.34 33.56 -13.23
N THR A 30 58.92 33.85 -14.38
CA THR A 30 59.10 33.02 -15.59
C THR A 30 60.26 32.01 -15.55
N SER A 31 60.37 31.22 -16.63
CA SER A 31 61.53 30.48 -17.20
C SER A 31 61.66 29.00 -16.79
N GLU A 32 61.42 28.03 -17.68
CA GLU A 32 62.17 27.54 -18.87
C GLU A 32 63.08 26.34 -18.56
N ASP A 33 62.85 25.27 -19.33
CA ASP A 33 63.79 24.27 -19.88
C ASP A 33 64.68 23.39 -18.99
N GLY A 34 64.72 22.10 -19.35
CA GLY A 34 65.98 21.34 -19.26
C GLY A 34 65.88 19.82 -19.15
N ILE A 35 65.92 19.14 -20.30
CA ILE A 35 66.20 17.71 -20.50
C ILE A 35 67.54 17.29 -19.88
N GLY A 36 67.64 16.06 -19.34
CA GLY A 36 68.95 15.42 -19.07
C GLY A 36 68.86 13.98 -18.56
N THR A 37 69.16 13.02 -19.44
CA THR A 37 69.36 11.59 -19.19
C THR A 37 70.77 11.24 -18.69
N GLU A 38 70.86 10.03 -18.12
CA GLU A 38 72.02 9.13 -17.97
C GLU A 38 73.05 9.28 -16.81
N ALA A 39 72.96 8.29 -15.91
CA ALA A 39 73.98 7.29 -15.53
C ALA A 39 75.40 7.69 -15.10
N THR A 40 75.74 7.29 -13.86
CA THR A 40 77.04 6.73 -13.37
C THR A 40 76.69 5.96 -12.07
N GLY A 41 77.22 4.80 -11.67
CA GLY A 41 78.34 3.99 -12.13
C GLY A 41 79.33 3.70 -10.97
N GLU A 42 79.41 2.42 -10.56
CA GLU A 42 80.54 1.70 -9.88
C GLU A 42 80.62 1.73 -8.33
N ASP A 43 80.42 0.57 -7.66
CA ASP A 43 81.39 -0.48 -7.21
C ASP A 43 81.58 -0.41 -5.67
N SER A 44 81.74 -1.47 -4.87
CA SER A 44 82.22 -2.84 -5.08
C SER A 44 81.81 -3.80 -3.94
N SER A 45 81.49 -5.04 -4.31
CA SER A 45 81.70 -6.36 -3.65
C SER A 45 81.99 -6.49 -2.14
N SER A 46 81.30 -7.45 -1.49
CA SER A 46 81.93 -8.64 -0.88
C SER A 46 80.89 -9.54 -0.19
N SER A 47 80.85 -10.80 -0.59
CA SER A 47 80.12 -11.91 0.03
C SER A 47 80.67 -12.32 1.40
N THR A 48 79.80 -12.70 2.33
CA THR A 48 80.01 -13.85 3.24
C THR A 48 78.66 -14.32 3.78
N LEU A 49 78.36 -15.60 3.55
CA LEU A 49 77.43 -16.39 4.33
C LEU A 49 77.90 -16.41 5.79
N ASP A 50 77.02 -16.03 6.72
CA ASP A 50 77.13 -16.46 8.11
C ASP A 50 75.80 -17.10 8.52
N THR A 51 75.90 -18.39 8.85
CA THR A 51 74.87 -19.17 9.50
C THR A 51 74.76 -18.72 10.94
N GLY A 52 73.92 -17.72 11.19
CA GLY A 52 73.43 -17.40 12.52
C GLY A 52 72.11 -18.15 12.75
N LEU A 53 72.17 -19.23 13.54
CA LEU A 53 71.03 -19.55 14.41
C LEU A 53 70.80 -18.30 15.25
N ASP A 54 69.77 -17.52 14.93
CA ASP A 54 69.15 -16.65 15.92
C ASP A 54 67.89 -17.35 16.39
N THR A 55 68.05 -18.10 17.46
CA THR A 55 66.99 -18.44 18.39
C THR A 55 66.64 -17.18 19.19
N GLY A 56 66.07 -16.17 18.54
CA GLY A 56 65.09 -15.31 19.20
C GLY A 56 63.78 -16.07 19.07
N THR A 57 63.17 -16.69 20.09
CA THR A 57 62.80 -16.08 21.37
C THR A 57 62.56 -14.57 21.26
N GLY A 58 61.85 -14.15 20.20
CA GLY A 58 60.72 -13.29 20.49
C GLY A 58 59.85 -14.11 21.44
N GLY A 59 59.93 -13.80 22.73
CA GLY A 59 58.99 -14.38 23.68
C GLY A 59 57.63 -14.04 23.14
N CYS A 60 56.84 -15.07 22.86
CA CYS A 60 55.46 -14.82 22.55
C CYS A 60 54.82 -14.33 23.85
N ASP A 61 54.58 -13.02 23.93
CA ASP A 61 53.99 -12.42 25.14
C ASP A 61 52.52 -12.86 25.27
N ASN A 62 51.85 -13.20 24.16
CA ASN A 62 50.50 -13.76 24.12
C ASN A 62 50.37 -14.97 23.16
N PRO A 63 50.74 -16.19 23.59
CA PRO A 63 50.70 -17.39 22.74
C PRO A 63 49.29 -17.92 22.57
N CYS A 64 48.92 -18.21 21.31
CA CYS A 64 47.61 -18.76 20.94
C CYS A 64 47.76 -19.89 19.94
N GLY A 65 47.56 -21.13 20.41
CA GLY A 65 47.84 -22.32 19.61
C GLY A 65 49.30 -22.37 19.12
N ASP A 66 49.47 -22.45 17.80
CA ASP A 66 50.77 -22.41 17.12
C ASP A 66 51.22 -20.98 16.73
N GLU A 67 50.37 -19.97 16.97
CA GLU A 67 50.57 -18.57 16.63
C GLU A 67 50.80 -17.68 17.86
N CYS A 68 51.07 -16.40 17.61
CA CYS A 68 51.41 -15.43 18.63
C CYS A 68 50.67 -14.13 18.36
N CYS A 69 49.74 -13.77 19.24
CA CYS A 69 48.84 -12.65 19.00
C CYS A 69 49.57 -11.31 19.02
N GLY A 70 49.06 -10.37 18.22
CA GLY A 70 49.49 -8.98 18.16
C GLY A 70 49.32 -8.27 19.51
N GLY A 71 49.87 -7.05 19.61
CA GLY A 71 49.80 -6.26 20.84
C GLY A 71 48.38 -5.81 21.22
N ASP A 72 47.46 -5.89 20.27
CA ASP A 72 46.08 -5.42 20.35
C ASP A 72 45.09 -6.61 20.27
N GLU A 73 45.62 -7.84 20.36
CA GLU A 73 44.86 -9.09 20.23
C GLU A 73 45.02 -9.94 21.49
N VAL A 74 43.94 -10.62 21.87
CA VAL A 74 43.93 -11.64 22.91
C VAL A 74 43.82 -13.01 22.27
N CYS A 75 44.40 -14.03 22.91
CA CYS A 75 44.14 -15.39 22.51
C CYS A 75 42.73 -15.77 22.96
N ASP A 76 41.86 -16.07 22.02
CA ASP A 76 40.62 -16.77 22.32
C ASP A 76 41.01 -18.17 22.83
N GLU A 77 40.76 -18.40 24.12
CA GLU A 77 41.19 -19.63 24.80
C GLU A 77 40.41 -20.87 24.31
N ASP A 78 39.30 -20.69 23.58
CA ASP A 78 38.40 -21.76 23.16
C ASP A 78 38.77 -22.31 21.78
N ASN A 79 39.03 -21.44 20.78
CA ASN A 79 39.42 -21.84 19.42
C ASN A 79 40.93 -21.72 19.14
N LEU A 80 41.69 -21.14 20.07
CA LEU A 80 43.14 -20.90 19.96
C LEU A 80 43.50 -20.02 18.76
N VAL A 81 42.63 -19.07 18.42
CA VAL A 81 42.85 -18.03 17.39
C VAL A 81 43.07 -16.67 18.07
N CYS A 82 43.89 -15.83 17.45
CA CYS A 82 44.08 -14.45 17.91
C CYS A 82 42.90 -13.60 17.47
N VAL A 83 42.19 -13.01 18.43
CA VAL A 83 41.05 -12.11 18.22
C VAL A 83 41.36 -10.74 18.77
N LEU A 84 40.70 -9.70 18.26
CA LEU A 84 40.90 -8.33 18.73
C LEU A 84 40.54 -8.21 20.22
N ASP A 85 41.40 -7.58 21.02
CA ASP A 85 41.15 -7.39 22.47
C ASP A 85 40.32 -6.13 22.70
N CYS A 86 39.01 -6.30 22.87
CA CYS A 86 38.07 -5.23 23.18
C CYS A 86 37.76 -5.10 24.69
N GLY A 87 38.51 -5.78 25.55
CA GLY A 87 38.35 -5.72 27.00
C GLY A 87 37.23 -6.63 27.51
N ASP A 88 36.19 -6.05 28.10
CA ASP A 88 35.02 -6.79 28.61
C ASP A 88 33.93 -6.98 27.53
N ASP A 89 34.08 -6.33 26.37
CA ASP A 89 33.14 -6.35 25.25
C ASP A 89 33.70 -7.21 24.09
N ASP A 90 32.82 -7.75 23.26
CA ASP A 90 33.21 -8.53 22.08
C ASP A 90 33.55 -7.60 20.89
N PRO A 91 34.46 -8.01 19.99
CA PRO A 91 34.73 -7.27 18.75
C PRO A 91 33.48 -7.18 17.86
N CYS A 92 33.27 -6.03 17.25
CA CYS A 92 32.16 -5.79 16.34
C CYS A 92 32.53 -6.14 14.90
N GLY A 93 31.71 -6.95 14.25
CA GLY A 93 31.91 -7.41 12.87
C GLY A 93 32.77 -8.67 12.76
N VAL A 94 32.50 -9.49 11.74
CA VAL A 94 33.16 -10.80 11.53
C VAL A 94 34.40 -10.69 10.63
N ASP A 95 34.31 -9.93 9.53
CA ASP A 95 35.38 -9.83 8.51
C ASP A 95 36.46 -8.78 8.85
N ASP A 96 36.07 -7.67 9.50
CA ASP A 96 36.97 -6.60 9.93
C ASP A 96 36.62 -6.17 11.37
N PRO A 97 36.93 -7.03 12.36
CA PRO A 97 36.51 -6.80 13.74
C PRO A 97 37.09 -5.51 14.30
N VAL A 98 36.26 -4.72 14.99
CA VAL A 98 36.64 -3.46 15.62
C VAL A 98 36.07 -3.34 17.04
N CYS A 99 36.81 -2.73 17.95
CA CYS A 99 36.31 -2.44 19.30
C CYS A 99 35.52 -1.15 19.33
N CYS A 100 34.25 -1.22 19.73
CA CYS A 100 33.41 -0.04 19.88
C CYS A 100 33.84 0.82 21.07
N GLY A 101 33.81 2.13 20.87
CA GLY A 101 34.19 3.13 21.86
C GLY A 101 33.13 3.39 22.92
N GLY A 102 33.45 4.26 23.88
CA GLY A 102 32.55 4.56 24.99
C GLY A 102 31.25 5.24 24.54
N GLY A 103 30.15 4.49 24.57
CA GLY A 103 28.81 4.94 24.17
C GLY A 103 28.39 4.47 22.77
N GLU A 104 29.27 3.76 22.05
CA GLU A 104 28.93 3.05 20.82
C GLU A 104 28.44 1.64 21.14
N ILE A 105 27.57 1.11 20.29
CA ILE A 105 27.13 -0.28 20.29
C ILE A 105 27.60 -0.95 19.00
N CYS A 106 27.81 -2.26 19.03
CA CYS A 106 27.94 -3.02 17.80
C CYS A 106 26.54 -3.20 17.19
N TYR A 107 26.34 -2.71 15.98
CA TYR A 107 25.09 -2.80 15.25
C TYR A 107 25.41 -3.16 13.80
N VAL A 108 24.94 -4.31 13.32
CA VAL A 108 25.17 -4.81 11.94
C VAL A 108 26.65 -4.79 11.54
N GLY A 109 27.50 -5.26 12.45
CA GLY A 109 28.95 -5.30 12.26
C GLY A 109 29.65 -3.92 12.23
N GLN A 110 28.99 -2.84 12.65
CA GLN A 110 29.57 -1.51 12.77
C GLN A 110 29.40 -0.91 14.16
N CYS A 111 30.39 -0.12 14.60
CA CYS A 111 30.27 0.65 15.83
C CYS A 111 29.44 1.91 15.57
N VAL A 112 28.23 1.95 16.12
CA VAL A 112 27.28 3.06 15.96
C VAL A 112 27.06 3.75 17.29
N THR A 113 26.93 5.08 17.27
CA THR A 113 26.42 5.82 18.43
C THR A 113 24.90 5.91 18.28
N PRO A 114 24.10 5.21 19.09
CA PRO A 114 22.64 5.30 18.98
C PRO A 114 22.14 6.70 19.33
N GLY A 115 21.05 7.09 18.69
CA GLY A 115 20.37 8.37 18.85
C GLY A 115 19.45 8.42 20.08
N GLY A 116 18.33 9.13 19.94
CA GLY A 116 17.33 9.29 20.99
C GLY A 116 16.63 7.97 21.36
N ALA A 117 15.86 7.98 22.45
CA ALA A 117 14.90 6.92 22.69
C ALA A 117 13.74 7.07 21.71
N CYS A 118 13.25 5.95 21.20
CA CYS A 118 12.13 5.87 20.27
C CYS A 118 11.14 4.80 20.73
N SER A 119 9.88 4.92 20.29
CA SER A 119 8.83 3.95 20.61
C SER A 119 8.04 3.48 19.40
N GLU A 120 8.06 4.23 18.30
CA GLU A 120 7.30 3.90 17.10
C GLU A 120 8.20 3.23 16.06
N LEU A 121 7.86 2.01 15.70
CA LEU A 121 8.42 1.33 14.53
C LEU A 121 7.61 1.77 13.31
N SER A 122 8.27 2.17 12.23
CA SER A 122 7.55 2.43 10.98
C SER A 122 7.02 1.10 10.42
N CYS A 123 5.82 1.14 9.87
CA CYS A 123 5.14 0.03 9.21
C CYS A 123 4.22 0.56 8.10
N ALA A 124 3.41 -0.31 7.48
CA ALA A 124 2.52 0.07 6.38
C ALA A 124 1.59 1.24 6.76
N THR A 125 1.00 1.19 7.97
CA THR A 125 -0.01 2.14 8.44
C THR A 125 0.58 3.26 9.32
N GLN A 126 1.81 3.07 9.83
CA GLN A 126 2.54 4.08 10.61
C GLN A 126 3.81 4.56 9.90
N THR A 127 3.70 5.75 9.32
CA THR A 127 4.79 6.38 8.56
C THR A 127 5.53 7.47 9.35
N GLU A 128 5.01 7.89 10.50
CA GLU A 128 5.71 8.82 11.39
C GLU A 128 6.85 8.12 12.14
N SER A 129 7.93 8.87 12.40
CA SER A 129 9.09 8.38 13.14
C SER A 129 9.50 9.35 14.24
N ASP A 130 9.83 8.80 15.42
CA ASP A 130 10.45 9.50 16.54
C ASP A 130 11.93 9.87 16.28
N CYS A 131 12.52 9.36 15.19
CA CYS A 131 13.94 9.47 14.88
C CYS A 131 14.23 10.59 13.87
N GLU A 132 15.50 11.01 13.81
CA GLU A 132 15.94 11.99 12.81
C GLU A 132 15.95 11.38 11.40
N GLU A 133 16.00 12.19 10.34
CA GLU A 133 15.86 11.76 8.93
C GLU A 133 16.79 10.61 8.49
N ASP A 134 18.01 10.54 9.05
CA ASP A 134 19.02 9.49 8.75
C ASP A 134 18.99 8.32 9.76
N GLU A 135 17.98 8.27 10.63
CA GLU A 135 17.84 7.29 11.72
C GLU A 135 16.48 6.56 11.64
N ILE A 136 16.43 5.34 12.16
CA ILE A 136 15.21 4.54 12.29
C ILE A 136 15.12 3.97 13.71
N CYS A 137 13.90 3.73 14.20
CA CYS A 137 13.72 3.13 15.51
C CYS A 137 14.05 1.63 15.47
N ASP A 138 14.95 1.19 16.35
CA ASP A 138 15.14 -0.22 16.62
C ASP A 138 14.26 -0.65 17.81
N GLY A 139 13.24 -1.47 17.54
CA GLY A 139 12.24 -1.85 18.54
C GLY A 139 12.81 -2.65 19.73
N GLU A 140 13.91 -3.40 19.51
CA GLU A 140 14.56 -4.18 20.58
C GLU A 140 15.40 -3.28 21.50
N LEU A 141 16.13 -2.33 20.91
CA LEU A 141 16.96 -1.39 21.65
C LEU A 141 16.14 -0.25 22.29
N GLY A 142 14.99 0.10 21.71
CA GLY A 142 14.22 1.30 22.06
C GLY A 142 15.00 2.59 21.81
N LEU A 143 15.89 2.57 20.81
CA LEU A 143 16.80 3.65 20.46
C LEU A 143 16.82 3.85 18.94
N CYS A 144 16.99 5.10 18.51
CA CYS A 144 17.25 5.41 17.12
C CYS A 144 18.63 4.89 16.71
N VAL A 145 18.68 4.20 15.58
CA VAL A 145 19.90 3.63 14.96
C VAL A 145 20.02 4.15 13.54
N PRO A 146 21.21 4.07 12.90
CA PRO A 146 21.36 4.49 11.52
C PRO A 146 20.38 3.77 10.59
N ASN A 147 19.71 4.54 9.74
CA ASN A 147 18.84 4.01 8.70
C ASN A 147 19.69 3.32 7.61
N LEU A 148 19.47 2.03 7.36
CA LEU A 148 20.25 1.22 6.41
C LEU A 148 19.70 1.26 4.97
N VAL A 149 18.66 2.06 4.72
CA VAL A 149 17.95 2.10 3.43
C VAL A 149 18.87 2.43 2.25
N ASN A 150 18.73 1.65 1.19
CA ASN A 150 19.24 1.96 -0.13
C ASN A 150 18.08 2.41 -1.03
N GLU A 151 17.88 3.71 -1.16
CA GLU A 151 16.82 4.29 -2.03
C GLU A 151 16.91 3.88 -3.51
N ALA A 152 18.04 3.29 -3.94
CA ALA A 152 18.21 2.77 -5.30
C ALA A 152 17.84 1.28 -5.45
N CYS A 153 17.32 0.64 -4.39
CA CYS A 153 16.91 -0.75 -4.38
C CYS A 153 15.55 -0.93 -5.05
N THR A 154 15.56 -1.16 -6.36
CA THR A 154 14.32 -1.29 -7.15
C THR A 154 14.19 -2.66 -7.78
N PHE A 155 12.97 -3.18 -7.82
CA PHE A 155 12.59 -4.38 -8.58
C PHE A 155 11.51 -4.00 -9.60
N THR A 156 11.69 -4.40 -10.86
CA THR A 156 10.69 -4.19 -11.91
C THR A 156 10.14 -5.55 -12.32
N PRO A 157 8.85 -5.81 -12.08
CA PRO A 157 8.18 -7.03 -12.54
C PRO A 157 8.25 -7.21 -14.06
N GLU A 158 8.02 -8.45 -14.52
CA GLU A 158 7.84 -8.69 -15.96
C GLU A 158 6.45 -8.17 -16.38
N GLU A 159 6.42 -7.16 -17.26
CA GLU A 159 5.18 -6.56 -17.79
C GLU A 159 4.18 -7.63 -18.26
N GLY A 160 2.92 -7.51 -17.80
CA GLY A 160 1.82 -8.40 -18.18
C GLY A 160 1.90 -9.83 -17.60
N VAL A 161 2.83 -10.12 -16.70
CA VAL A 161 2.79 -11.34 -15.87
C VAL A 161 1.85 -11.09 -14.70
N PHE A 162 0.66 -11.69 -14.79
CA PHE A 162 -0.41 -11.47 -13.83
C PHE A 162 -1.02 -12.81 -13.42
N ASP A 163 -0.73 -13.28 -12.20
CA ASP A 163 -1.23 -14.57 -11.69
C ASP A 163 -1.85 -14.45 -10.28
N PRO A 164 -3.01 -13.77 -10.16
CA PRO A 164 -3.75 -13.70 -8.91
C PRO A 164 -4.07 -15.07 -8.34
N ILE A 165 -3.86 -15.22 -7.04
CA ILE A 165 -4.29 -16.37 -6.25
C ILE A 165 -5.13 -15.91 -5.05
N PRO A 166 -6.15 -16.67 -4.64
CA PRO A 166 -6.88 -16.36 -3.42
C PRO A 166 -5.96 -16.57 -2.21
N ARG A 167 -5.78 -15.51 -1.42
CA ARG A 167 -5.10 -15.56 -0.12
C ARG A 167 -6.00 -16.23 0.92
N TRP A 168 -7.19 -15.67 1.09
CA TRP A 168 -8.27 -16.24 1.88
C TRP A 168 -9.63 -15.84 1.34
N THR A 169 -10.65 -16.60 1.71
CA THR A 169 -12.05 -16.23 1.41
C THR A 169 -12.91 -16.41 2.64
N TRP A 170 -13.95 -15.59 2.77
CA TRP A 170 -14.92 -15.64 3.86
C TRP A 170 -16.33 -15.79 3.26
N GLY A 171 -17.18 -16.62 3.86
CA GLY A 171 -18.59 -16.70 3.49
C GLY A 171 -19.10 -18.11 3.23
N ALA A 172 -19.80 -18.32 2.11
CA ALA A 172 -20.37 -19.61 1.73
C ALA A 172 -19.96 -20.00 0.31
N ARG A 173 -19.30 -21.15 0.18
CA ARG A 173 -18.91 -21.71 -1.13
C ARG A 173 -20.10 -22.21 -1.92
N GLN A 174 -20.08 -22.00 -3.23
CA GLN A 174 -21.06 -22.61 -4.13
C GLN A 174 -20.57 -23.99 -4.59
N PRO A 175 -21.25 -25.10 -4.24
CA PRO A 175 -20.77 -26.43 -4.62
C PRO A 175 -20.82 -26.66 -6.13
N ARG A 176 -19.67 -26.99 -6.73
CA ARG A 176 -19.52 -27.29 -8.15
C ARG A 176 -19.08 -28.73 -8.38
N SER A 177 -19.72 -29.40 -9.32
CA SER A 177 -19.29 -30.72 -9.79
C SER A 177 -18.30 -30.55 -10.94
N CYS A 178 -17.27 -31.37 -10.98
CA CYS A 178 -16.20 -31.27 -11.97
C CYS A 178 -15.77 -32.64 -12.49
N ASP A 179 -15.24 -32.67 -13.72
CA ASP A 179 -14.48 -33.80 -14.26
C ASP A 179 -12.97 -33.44 -14.34
N ALA A 180 -12.63 -32.15 -14.37
CA ALA A 180 -11.27 -31.60 -14.32
C ALA A 180 -11.24 -30.21 -13.64
N ASP A 181 -10.05 -29.72 -13.28
CA ASP A 181 -9.86 -28.43 -12.60
C ASP A 181 -10.42 -27.24 -13.40
N ALA A 182 -10.36 -27.30 -14.73
CA ALA A 182 -10.93 -26.28 -15.62
C ALA A 182 -12.48 -26.17 -15.58
N ASP A 183 -13.17 -27.09 -14.88
CA ASP A 183 -14.61 -26.99 -14.62
C ASP A 183 -14.91 -26.18 -13.34
N CYS A 184 -13.89 -25.82 -12.57
CA CYS A 184 -13.97 -25.14 -11.28
C CYS A 184 -13.66 -23.63 -11.40
N GLN A 185 -13.86 -22.88 -10.31
CA GLN A 185 -13.33 -21.52 -10.17
C GLN A 185 -11.80 -21.57 -10.26
N LYS A 186 -11.15 -20.47 -10.66
CA LYS A 186 -9.69 -20.42 -10.76
C LYS A 186 -9.05 -20.79 -9.42
N GLU A 187 -7.88 -21.44 -9.47
CA GLU A 187 -7.18 -22.06 -8.33
C GLU A 187 -7.88 -23.23 -7.62
N GLU A 188 -9.17 -23.51 -7.85
CA GLU A 188 -9.80 -24.70 -7.29
C GLU A 188 -9.29 -25.99 -7.97
N VAL A 189 -9.21 -27.06 -7.18
CA VAL A 189 -8.81 -28.39 -7.65
C VAL A 189 -10.01 -29.34 -7.65
N CYS A 190 -10.18 -30.07 -8.75
CA CYS A 190 -11.21 -31.08 -8.88
C CYS A 190 -10.84 -32.35 -8.11
N THR A 191 -11.44 -32.50 -6.92
CA THR A 191 -11.20 -33.62 -6.02
C THR A 191 -12.42 -34.51 -5.91
N GLU A 192 -12.28 -35.77 -6.34
CA GLU A 192 -13.35 -36.78 -6.30
C GLU A 192 -14.66 -36.36 -7.01
N GLY A 193 -14.56 -35.47 -8.01
CA GLY A 193 -15.70 -34.96 -8.80
C GLY A 193 -16.39 -33.73 -8.20
N SER A 194 -15.77 -33.09 -7.20
CA SER A 194 -16.20 -31.81 -6.63
C SER A 194 -15.03 -30.82 -6.66
N CYS A 195 -15.34 -29.56 -6.95
CA CYS A 195 -14.36 -28.49 -6.80
C CYS A 195 -14.07 -28.27 -5.31
N ALA A 196 -12.79 -28.09 -4.99
CA ALA A 196 -12.30 -27.85 -3.64
C ALA A 196 -11.21 -26.77 -3.68
N VAL A 197 -11.23 -25.90 -2.68
CA VAL A 197 -10.23 -24.84 -2.51
C VAL A 197 -8.92 -25.40 -1.95
N THR A 198 -7.82 -24.71 -2.23
CA THR A 198 -6.47 -25.00 -1.69
C THR A 198 -5.99 -23.96 -0.68
N TRP A 199 -6.70 -22.85 -0.56
CA TRP A 199 -6.43 -21.74 0.36
C TRP A 199 -7.34 -21.80 1.60
N THR A 200 -7.15 -20.84 2.51
CA THR A 200 -7.96 -20.73 3.73
C THR A 200 -9.36 -20.19 3.41
N HIS A 201 -10.39 -20.98 3.69
CA HIS A 201 -11.78 -20.55 3.62
C HIS A 201 -12.42 -20.48 5.01
N HIS A 202 -12.91 -19.29 5.37
CA HIS A 202 -13.60 -19.00 6.63
C HIS A 202 -15.11 -19.18 6.47
N GLU A 203 -15.59 -20.31 7.00
CA GLU A 203 -17.02 -20.55 7.18
C GLU A 203 -17.54 -19.74 8.38
N ILE A 204 -18.75 -19.20 8.24
CA ILE A 204 -19.34 -18.34 9.26
C ILE A 204 -19.80 -19.17 10.46
N ALA A 205 -19.40 -18.77 11.66
CA ALA A 205 -19.75 -19.47 12.89
C ALA A 205 -21.27 -19.43 13.16
N ASP A 206 -21.79 -20.49 13.80
CA ASP A 206 -23.23 -20.63 14.14
C ASP A 206 -23.77 -19.45 14.99
N ASP A 207 -22.91 -18.80 15.77
CA ASP A 207 -23.23 -17.67 16.64
C ASP A 207 -22.89 -16.30 16.04
N ASP A 208 -22.51 -16.25 14.76
CA ASP A 208 -22.07 -15.06 14.05
C ASP A 208 -22.95 -14.74 12.82
N TRP A 209 -24.26 -14.84 12.99
CA TRP A 209 -25.25 -14.58 11.93
C TRP A 209 -24.97 -15.35 10.61
N PRO A 210 -24.95 -16.69 10.66
CA PRO A 210 -24.52 -17.54 9.55
C PRO A 210 -25.47 -17.52 8.32
N THR A 211 -26.59 -16.79 8.36
CA THR A 211 -27.44 -16.57 7.18
C THR A 211 -27.11 -15.28 6.44
N HIS A 212 -26.38 -14.36 7.09
CA HIS A 212 -25.95 -13.08 6.54
C HIS A 212 -24.63 -13.22 5.79
N VAL A 213 -24.65 -13.99 4.70
CA VAL A 213 -23.45 -14.43 3.98
C VAL A 213 -23.24 -13.70 2.65
N GLN A 214 -24.19 -12.86 2.27
CA GLN A 214 -24.19 -12.19 0.96
C GLN A 214 -23.56 -10.80 1.11
N VAL A 215 -22.68 -10.42 0.20
CA VAL A 215 -22.02 -9.10 0.20
C VAL A 215 -22.21 -8.45 -1.16
N MET A 216 -22.68 -7.19 -1.15
CA MET A 216 -22.93 -6.39 -2.35
C MET A 216 -22.73 -4.90 -2.02
N ALA A 217 -21.63 -4.65 -1.30
CA ALA A 217 -21.10 -3.36 -0.90
C ALA A 217 -19.61 -3.37 -1.26
N ALA A 218 -19.01 -2.23 -1.58
CA ALA A 218 -17.57 -2.19 -1.69
C ALA A 218 -16.98 -2.47 -0.29
N PRO A 219 -16.02 -3.39 -0.15
CA PRO A 219 -15.30 -3.55 1.11
C PRO A 219 -14.42 -2.31 1.34
N MET A 220 -14.21 -1.92 2.59
CA MET A 220 -13.25 -0.88 2.97
C MET A 220 -12.04 -1.53 3.64
N VAL A 221 -10.89 -0.87 3.57
CA VAL A 221 -9.63 -1.33 4.18
C VAL A 221 -9.07 -0.22 5.06
N ALA A 222 -8.78 -0.52 6.33
CA ALA A 222 -8.17 0.40 7.29
C ALA A 222 -7.70 -0.37 8.54
N ASP A 223 -6.62 0.09 9.16
CA ASP A 223 -6.09 -0.44 10.43
C ASP A 223 -6.88 0.14 11.61
N LEU A 224 -7.78 -0.66 12.17
CA LEU A 224 -8.69 -0.22 13.23
C LEU A 224 -8.09 -0.38 14.64
N ASP A 225 -7.18 -1.31 14.84
CA ASP A 225 -6.62 -1.60 16.16
C ASP A 225 -5.16 -1.16 16.36
N GLY A 226 -4.55 -0.61 15.30
CA GLY A 226 -3.22 0.00 15.30
C GLY A 226 -2.10 -1.03 15.36
N ASP A 227 -2.33 -2.24 14.87
CA ASP A 227 -1.36 -3.35 14.88
C ASP A 227 -0.48 -3.43 13.63
N CYS A 228 -0.63 -2.47 12.70
CA CYS A 228 0.04 -2.37 11.40
C CYS A 228 -0.50 -3.30 10.30
N VAL A 229 -1.54 -4.09 10.57
CA VAL A 229 -2.22 -4.93 9.60
C VAL A 229 -3.64 -4.38 9.44
N PRO A 230 -4.03 -3.87 8.27
CA PRO A 230 -5.35 -3.31 8.12
C PRO A 230 -6.45 -4.38 8.11
N GLU A 231 -7.62 -4.00 8.62
CA GLU A 231 -8.83 -4.82 8.55
C GLU A 231 -9.57 -4.66 7.23
N VAL A 232 -10.38 -5.67 6.89
CA VAL A 232 -11.40 -5.63 5.84
C VAL A 232 -12.79 -5.42 6.46
N ILE A 233 -13.42 -4.29 6.15
CA ILE A 233 -14.70 -3.85 6.72
C ILE A 233 -15.80 -3.87 5.65
N PHE A 234 -16.93 -4.52 5.91
CA PHE A 234 -18.03 -4.61 4.94
C PHE A 234 -19.39 -4.88 5.60
N ASN A 235 -20.47 -4.55 4.87
CA ASN A 235 -21.81 -4.98 5.22
C ASN A 235 -22.15 -6.30 4.53
N SER A 236 -22.65 -7.28 5.29
CA SER A 236 -23.26 -8.50 4.75
C SER A 236 -24.74 -8.59 5.09
N TYR A 237 -25.53 -9.37 4.35
CA TYR A 237 -26.99 -9.39 4.54
C TYR A 237 -27.62 -10.78 4.40
N ASP A 238 -28.79 -10.94 5.01
CA ASP A 238 -29.62 -12.14 4.83
C ASP A 238 -30.30 -12.13 3.44
N PRO A 239 -30.21 -13.21 2.65
CA PRO A 239 -30.82 -13.30 1.33
C PRO A 239 -32.30 -12.90 1.26
N SER A 240 -33.05 -13.06 2.36
CA SER A 240 -34.48 -12.75 2.42
C SER A 240 -34.80 -11.25 2.52
N ASP A 241 -33.86 -10.41 2.98
CA ASP A 241 -34.04 -8.96 3.13
C ASP A 241 -32.74 -8.16 2.95
N TRP A 242 -32.22 -8.15 1.72
CA TRP A 242 -30.99 -7.45 1.36
C TRP A 242 -31.03 -5.91 1.52
N GLN A 243 -32.22 -5.31 1.67
CA GLN A 243 -32.38 -3.86 1.82
C GLN A 243 -32.32 -3.39 3.27
N ASN A 244 -32.71 -4.24 4.22
CA ASN A 244 -32.97 -3.79 5.60
C ASN A 244 -32.44 -4.74 6.69
N ASP A 245 -31.65 -5.75 6.34
CA ASP A 245 -31.09 -6.71 7.31
C ASP A 245 -29.59 -6.88 7.06
N GLY A 246 -28.89 -5.74 6.94
CA GLY A 246 -27.44 -5.67 6.85
C GLY A 246 -26.77 -5.74 8.22
N ILE A 247 -25.58 -6.35 8.26
CA ILE A 247 -24.70 -6.38 9.43
C ILE A 247 -23.30 -5.94 9.02
N LEU A 248 -22.70 -5.08 9.85
CA LEU A 248 -21.32 -4.66 9.70
C LEU A 248 -20.38 -5.74 10.25
N ARG A 249 -19.35 -6.07 9.49
CA ARG A 249 -18.35 -7.09 9.79
C ARG A 249 -16.96 -6.54 9.59
N VAL A 250 -16.04 -7.02 10.42
CA VAL A 250 -14.63 -6.66 10.39
C VAL A 250 -13.81 -7.93 10.54
N LEU A 251 -12.92 -8.16 9.57
CA LEU A 251 -12.00 -9.29 9.50
C LEU A 251 -10.58 -8.76 9.43
N HIS A 252 -9.61 -9.44 10.04
CA HIS A 252 -8.20 -9.16 9.80
C HIS A 252 -7.87 -9.37 8.33
N GLY A 253 -7.15 -8.42 7.72
CA GLY A 253 -6.85 -8.47 6.30
C GLY A 253 -5.80 -9.52 5.92
N ASP A 254 -4.89 -9.87 6.83
CA ASP A 254 -3.86 -10.90 6.62
C ASP A 254 -4.42 -12.34 6.59
N THR A 255 -5.35 -12.63 7.49
CA THR A 255 -5.78 -13.99 7.80
C THR A 255 -7.23 -14.25 7.42
N GLY A 256 -8.06 -13.21 7.34
CA GLY A 256 -9.52 -13.31 7.21
C GLY A 256 -10.22 -13.76 8.50
N GLU A 257 -9.50 -13.85 9.62
CA GLU A 257 -10.10 -14.16 10.92
C GLU A 257 -11.01 -13.01 11.37
N LYS A 258 -12.09 -13.36 12.06
CA LYS A 258 -13.04 -12.35 12.56
C LYS A 258 -12.42 -11.55 13.70
N LEU A 259 -12.36 -10.23 13.53
CA LEU A 259 -12.13 -9.30 14.62
C LEU A 259 -13.44 -9.08 15.40
N TRP A 260 -14.48 -8.53 14.76
CA TRP A 260 -15.80 -8.38 15.36
C TRP A 260 -16.96 -8.28 14.33
N THR A 261 -18.20 -8.44 14.84
CA THR A 261 -19.45 -8.32 14.05
C THR A 261 -20.47 -7.49 14.82
N LEU A 262 -21.03 -6.44 14.21
CA LEU A 262 -22.13 -5.67 14.78
C LEU A 262 -23.49 -6.27 14.37
N GLY A 263 -23.95 -7.18 15.21
CA GLY A 263 -25.17 -7.96 14.98
C GLY A 263 -26.42 -7.49 15.72
N ASP A 264 -26.41 -6.35 16.42
CA ASP A 264 -27.58 -5.87 17.17
C ASP A 264 -28.69 -5.41 16.20
N GLU A 265 -29.95 -5.80 16.47
CA GLU A 265 -31.12 -5.39 15.67
C GLU A 265 -31.33 -3.87 15.67
N ALA A 266 -30.87 -3.16 16.70
CA ALA A 266 -30.99 -1.70 16.78
C ALA A 266 -30.00 -0.93 15.88
N TRP A 267 -29.04 -1.64 15.28
CA TRP A 267 -27.94 -1.08 14.50
C TRP A 267 -27.79 -1.78 13.15
N ARG A 268 -28.90 -2.30 12.62
CA ARG A 268 -28.92 -2.93 11.30
C ARG A 268 -28.62 -1.90 10.23
N SER A 269 -27.71 -2.27 9.33
CA SER A 269 -27.37 -1.45 8.18
C SER A 269 -28.29 -1.73 7.00
N ASP A 270 -28.29 -0.82 6.04
CA ASP A 270 -28.59 -1.18 4.65
C ASP A 270 -27.60 -2.26 4.22
N GLY A 271 -28.11 -3.42 3.80
CA GLY A 271 -27.27 -4.57 3.40
C GLY A 271 -26.35 -4.29 2.21
N THR A 272 -26.59 -3.21 1.47
CA THR A 272 -25.77 -2.74 0.34
C THR A 272 -25.21 -1.33 0.57
N GLY A 273 -25.34 -0.82 1.80
CA GLY A 273 -24.66 0.38 2.26
C GLY A 273 -23.16 0.14 2.32
N ILE A 274 -22.39 1.19 2.07
CA ILE A 274 -20.93 1.15 2.02
C ILE A 274 -20.45 2.08 3.13
N PRO A 275 -19.72 1.57 4.14
CA PRO A 275 -19.24 2.41 5.23
C PRO A 275 -18.18 3.40 4.75
N ALA A 276 -17.98 4.46 5.52
CA ALA A 276 -16.81 5.33 5.46
C ALA A 276 -16.05 5.25 6.79
N ILE A 277 -14.72 5.31 6.74
CA ILE A 277 -13.84 5.10 7.89
C ILE A 277 -12.88 6.28 8.01
N GLY A 278 -12.55 6.70 9.22
CA GLY A 278 -11.48 7.66 9.48
C GLY A 278 -11.48 8.14 10.93
N ASP A 279 -10.38 8.76 11.35
CA ASP A 279 -10.30 9.49 12.62
C ASP A 279 -11.07 10.80 12.45
N ILE A 280 -12.31 10.85 12.94
CA ILE A 280 -13.22 11.97 12.70
C ILE A 280 -13.04 13.05 13.77
N ASP A 281 -12.62 12.70 14.98
CA ASP A 281 -12.47 13.64 16.10
C ASP A 281 -11.01 13.92 16.52
N TYR A 282 -10.04 13.37 15.80
CA TYR A 282 -8.60 13.52 15.95
C TYR A 282 -8.07 13.01 17.30
N ASP A 283 -8.63 11.91 17.81
CA ASP A 283 -8.18 11.26 19.04
C ASP A 283 -7.18 10.11 18.80
N GLY A 284 -6.99 9.71 17.54
CA GLY A 284 -6.06 8.69 17.09
C GLY A 284 -6.67 7.30 16.90
N ASP A 285 -7.93 7.10 17.28
CA ASP A 285 -8.71 5.90 16.98
C ASP A 285 -9.63 6.17 15.76
N LEU A 286 -9.98 5.13 15.00
CA LEU A 286 -10.81 5.29 13.80
C LEU A 286 -12.30 5.08 14.09
N GLU A 287 -13.17 5.90 13.49
CA GLU A 287 -14.61 5.69 13.49
C GLU A 287 -15.12 5.12 12.17
N ILE A 288 -16.22 4.38 12.25
CA ILE A 288 -16.95 3.85 11.11
C ILE A 288 -18.32 4.51 11.02
N VAL A 289 -18.54 5.27 9.93
CA VAL A 289 -19.85 5.83 9.57
C VAL A 289 -20.55 4.87 8.62
N ASN A 290 -21.70 4.35 9.04
CA ASN A 290 -22.48 3.40 8.26
C ASN A 290 -23.93 3.88 8.04
N VAL A 291 -24.57 3.39 6.97
CA VAL A 291 -25.96 3.72 6.64
C VAL A 291 -26.89 2.67 7.25
N GLY A 292 -27.76 3.11 8.15
CA GLY A 292 -28.78 2.27 8.78
C GLY A 292 -29.89 1.85 7.82
N ASP A 293 -30.53 0.70 8.09
CA ASP A 293 -31.68 0.20 7.33
C ASP A 293 -32.88 1.16 7.34
N ASP A 294 -32.96 1.99 8.38
CA ASP A 294 -33.98 2.99 8.61
C ASP A 294 -33.61 4.39 8.08
N SER A 295 -32.51 4.47 7.30
CA SER A 295 -31.99 5.69 6.68
C SER A 295 -31.39 6.72 7.63
N HIS A 296 -31.07 6.35 8.88
CA HIS A 296 -30.15 7.13 9.71
C HIS A 296 -28.69 6.82 9.34
N LEU A 297 -27.78 7.72 9.71
CA LEU A 297 -26.36 7.36 9.82
C LEU A 297 -26.08 6.84 11.22
N HIS A 298 -25.18 5.86 11.30
CA HIS A 298 -24.66 5.28 12.52
C HIS A 298 -23.17 5.57 12.60
N LEU A 299 -22.70 5.92 13.80
CA LEU A 299 -21.28 5.94 14.13
C LEU A 299 -20.97 4.76 15.05
N ILE A 300 -19.93 4.02 14.70
CA ILE A 300 -19.41 2.88 15.43
C ILE A 300 -17.92 3.17 15.69
N ASP A 301 -17.43 2.92 16.90
CA ASP A 301 -16.00 3.05 17.20
C ASP A 301 -15.19 1.87 16.64
N HIS A 302 -13.86 1.98 16.65
CA HIS A 302 -12.94 0.96 16.14
C HIS A 302 -13.09 -0.43 16.83
N GLU A 303 -13.57 -0.46 18.08
CA GLU A 303 -13.85 -1.69 18.83
C GLU A 303 -15.22 -2.34 18.47
N GLY A 304 -15.99 -1.72 17.58
CA GLY A 304 -17.32 -2.20 17.16
C GLY A 304 -18.45 -1.81 18.12
N ASN A 305 -18.23 -0.88 19.05
CA ASN A 305 -19.28 -0.35 19.90
C ASN A 305 -20.03 0.78 19.20
N PRO A 306 -21.37 0.74 19.19
CA PRO A 306 -22.14 1.84 18.65
C PRO A 306 -22.06 3.11 19.50
N VAL A 307 -21.75 4.25 18.86
CA VAL A 307 -21.57 5.56 19.51
C VAL A 307 -22.85 6.38 19.42
N TRP A 308 -23.31 6.68 18.21
CA TRP A 308 -24.53 7.46 17.99
C TRP A 308 -25.27 7.08 16.71
N THR A 309 -26.55 7.49 16.66
CA THR A 309 -27.36 7.49 15.45
C THR A 309 -27.90 8.91 15.24
N THR A 310 -27.95 9.35 13.98
CA THR A 310 -28.52 10.67 13.64
C THR A 310 -29.95 10.79 14.19
N VAL A 311 -30.35 12.02 14.56
CA VAL A 311 -31.69 12.25 15.15
C VAL A 311 -32.81 12.11 14.12
N ASP A 312 -32.55 12.55 12.89
CA ASP A 312 -33.49 12.58 11.79
C ASP A 312 -32.96 11.70 10.65
N VAL A 313 -33.86 10.95 10.01
CA VAL A 313 -33.53 10.14 8.81
C VAL A 313 -33.08 11.04 7.66
N TYR A 314 -32.13 10.55 6.86
CA TYR A 314 -31.78 11.21 5.62
C TYR A 314 -32.91 11.06 4.58
N ALA A 315 -33.59 12.16 4.28
CA ALA A 315 -34.78 12.17 3.43
C ALA A 315 -34.53 11.79 1.96
N GLY A 316 -33.26 11.80 1.51
CA GLY A 316 -32.84 11.47 0.15
C GLY A 316 -32.37 10.02 -0.01
N ASN A 317 -32.37 9.22 1.07
CA ASN A 317 -31.74 7.91 1.06
C ASN A 317 -32.34 7.01 -0.03
N GLN A 318 -31.46 6.36 -0.79
CA GLN A 318 -31.80 5.26 -1.67
C GLN A 318 -31.18 4.00 -1.08
N THR A 319 -31.70 2.83 -1.41
CA THR A 319 -31.01 1.61 -0.99
C THR A 319 -29.66 1.52 -1.69
N SER A 320 -28.62 1.30 -0.91
CA SER A 320 -27.21 1.48 -1.26
C SER A 320 -26.81 2.95 -1.23
N GLY A 321 -25.64 3.21 -0.69
CA GLY A 321 -25.10 4.54 -0.54
C GLY A 321 -23.84 4.52 0.30
N ALA A 322 -23.05 5.56 0.15
CA ALA A 322 -21.79 5.72 0.84
C ALA A 322 -21.71 7.13 1.42
N PRO A 323 -21.52 7.28 2.74
CA PRO A 323 -21.02 8.51 3.31
C PRO A 323 -19.63 8.84 2.75
N ALA A 324 -19.25 10.11 2.86
CA ALA A 324 -17.87 10.56 2.65
C ALA A 324 -17.46 11.43 3.85
N ILE A 325 -16.19 11.41 4.20
CA ILE A 325 -15.64 12.16 5.33
C ILE A 325 -14.65 13.19 4.78
N ALA A 326 -14.76 14.43 5.22
CA ALA A 326 -13.85 15.51 4.86
C ALA A 326 -13.97 16.69 5.83
N ASN A 327 -12.93 17.51 5.92
CA ASN A 327 -12.97 18.73 6.71
C ASN A 327 -13.52 19.91 5.86
N PHE A 328 -14.83 20.19 5.97
CA PHE A 328 -15.50 21.24 5.18
C PHE A 328 -15.30 22.63 5.78
N ASP A 329 -14.82 22.71 7.01
CA ASP A 329 -14.64 23.97 7.74
C ASP A 329 -13.18 24.42 7.93
N LEU A 330 -12.24 23.52 7.60
CA LEU A 330 -10.78 23.63 7.66
C LEU A 330 -10.21 23.70 9.09
N GLN A 331 -10.90 23.18 10.10
CA GLN A 331 -10.36 23.06 11.46
C GLN A 331 -11.13 22.07 12.35
N GLY A 332 -10.45 21.54 13.37
CA GLY A 332 -11.12 20.65 14.33
C GLY A 332 -11.61 19.38 13.65
N ASP A 333 -12.56 18.71 14.29
CA ASP A 333 -13.17 17.45 13.86
C ASP A 333 -13.62 17.48 12.39
N ALA A 334 -13.49 16.35 11.69
CA ALA A 334 -13.96 16.20 10.33
C ALA A 334 -15.49 16.15 10.28
N GLU A 335 -16.06 16.58 9.16
CA GLU A 335 -17.50 16.47 8.92
C GLU A 335 -17.84 15.27 8.04
N ILE A 336 -19.10 14.85 8.12
CA ILE A 336 -19.64 13.70 7.40
C ILE A 336 -20.60 14.20 6.33
N ALA A 337 -20.36 13.84 5.07
CA ALA A 337 -21.26 14.09 3.96
C ALA A 337 -22.09 12.83 3.64
N TYR A 338 -23.41 13.00 3.48
CA TYR A 338 -24.27 11.97 2.91
C TYR A 338 -25.27 12.55 1.92
N GLY A 339 -25.08 12.21 0.64
CA GLY A 339 -25.72 12.83 -0.51
C GLY A 339 -25.46 14.33 -0.56
N ARG A 340 -26.45 15.12 -0.11
CA ARG A 340 -26.39 16.60 -0.10
C ARG A 340 -26.46 17.21 1.31
N ALA A 341 -26.34 16.39 2.34
CA ALA A 341 -26.34 16.81 3.74
C ALA A 341 -24.94 16.70 4.33
N ILE A 342 -24.62 17.62 5.24
CA ILE A 342 -23.39 17.66 6.03
C ILE A 342 -23.77 17.52 7.51
N TYR A 343 -23.07 16.66 8.22
CA TYR A 343 -23.21 16.39 9.64
C TYR A 343 -21.88 16.68 10.36
N ASP A 344 -21.95 17.09 11.63
CA ASP A 344 -20.76 17.14 12.49
C ASP A 344 -20.38 15.74 13.01
N SER A 345 -19.22 15.64 13.67
CA SER A 345 -18.69 14.43 14.31
C SER A 345 -19.63 13.81 15.35
N ASP A 346 -20.55 14.61 15.92
CA ASP A 346 -21.59 14.19 16.87
C ASP A 346 -22.90 13.71 16.18
N GLY A 347 -22.96 13.73 14.84
CA GLY A 347 -24.12 13.28 14.05
C GLY A 347 -25.27 14.28 13.97
N ASN A 348 -25.03 15.57 14.26
CA ASN A 348 -26.03 16.62 14.07
C ASN A 348 -25.96 17.16 12.64
N GLU A 349 -27.12 17.30 11.99
CA GLU A 349 -27.19 17.95 10.67
C GLU A 349 -26.80 19.43 10.79
N LEU A 350 -25.70 19.80 10.12
CA LEU A 350 -25.20 21.17 10.03
C LEU A 350 -25.91 21.92 8.91
N TRP A 351 -26.09 21.26 7.78
CA TRP A 351 -26.66 21.84 6.58
C TRP A 351 -27.15 20.77 5.60
N ALA A 352 -28.18 21.07 4.80
CA ALA A 352 -28.62 20.22 3.71
C ALA A 352 -29.09 21.03 2.49
N GLY A 353 -28.68 20.57 1.30
CA GLY A 353 -29.04 21.19 0.02
C GLY A 353 -30.47 20.87 -0.44
N GLU A 354 -30.90 21.54 -1.51
CA GLU A 354 -32.20 21.30 -2.16
C GLU A 354 -32.10 20.72 -3.59
N GLY A 355 -30.91 20.68 -4.19
CA GLY A 355 -30.63 20.23 -5.56
C GLY A 355 -30.27 18.74 -5.64
N GLY A 356 -29.34 18.40 -6.54
CA GLY A 356 -28.79 17.04 -6.69
C GLY A 356 -28.18 16.50 -5.40
N PHE A 357 -28.11 15.18 -5.29
CA PHE A 357 -27.62 14.48 -4.11
C PHE A 357 -26.74 13.26 -4.44
N GLY A 358 -26.16 13.20 -5.64
CA GLY A 358 -25.16 12.19 -5.99
C GLY A 358 -25.76 10.83 -6.35
N SER A 359 -26.91 10.81 -7.01
CA SER A 359 -27.59 9.57 -7.40
C SER A 359 -27.90 9.47 -8.89
N ASN A 360 -27.60 8.31 -9.50
CA ASN A 360 -27.94 8.05 -10.90
C ASN A 360 -29.29 7.33 -11.05
N ALA A 361 -30.34 8.13 -11.24
CA ALA A 361 -31.74 7.70 -11.30
C ALA A 361 -32.24 7.00 -10.03
N SER A 362 -31.94 7.61 -8.88
CA SER A 362 -32.42 7.18 -7.55
C SER A 362 -32.03 5.73 -7.24
N TYR A 363 -30.76 5.40 -7.51
CA TYR A 363 -30.23 4.04 -7.32
C TYR A 363 -29.40 3.93 -6.06
N ALA A 364 -28.20 4.52 -6.02
CA ALA A 364 -27.40 4.69 -4.80
C ALA A 364 -27.10 6.18 -4.56
N VAL A 365 -26.71 6.54 -3.34
CA VAL A 365 -26.32 7.91 -2.96
C VAL A 365 -24.81 7.94 -2.73
N LEU A 366 -24.06 8.69 -3.54
CA LEU A 366 -22.60 8.81 -3.44
C LEU A 366 -22.20 10.28 -3.36
N SER A 367 -21.52 10.68 -2.28
CA SER A 367 -21.02 12.04 -2.09
C SER A 367 -19.56 12.14 -2.53
N CYS A 368 -19.28 12.94 -3.57
CA CYS A 368 -17.90 13.31 -3.88
C CYS A 368 -17.56 14.67 -3.26
N VAL A 369 -16.28 14.83 -2.95
CA VAL A 369 -15.71 15.99 -2.28
C VAL A 369 -14.47 16.42 -3.07
N ALA A 370 -14.30 17.72 -3.31
CA ALA A 370 -13.12 18.31 -3.94
C ALA A 370 -13.16 19.84 -3.83
N ASP A 371 -12.00 20.51 -3.72
CA ASP A 371 -11.88 21.97 -3.93
C ASP A 371 -11.98 22.27 -5.43
N LEU A 372 -13.12 22.77 -5.89
CA LEU A 372 -13.38 23.04 -7.31
C LEU A 372 -13.13 24.49 -7.69
N ASP A 373 -13.03 25.41 -6.73
CA ASP A 373 -12.87 26.84 -6.99
C ASP A 373 -11.52 27.44 -6.56
N GLY A 374 -10.66 26.62 -5.96
CA GLY A 374 -9.27 26.89 -5.63
C GLY A 374 -9.09 27.73 -4.36
N ASP A 375 -10.05 27.66 -3.42
CA ASP A 375 -10.00 28.38 -2.15
C ASP A 375 -9.50 27.54 -0.96
N SER A 376 -9.07 26.30 -1.23
CA SER A 376 -8.64 25.27 -0.28
C SER A 376 -9.74 24.70 0.61
N ARG A 377 -11.01 25.08 0.39
CA ARG A 377 -12.15 24.46 1.06
C ARG A 377 -12.84 23.52 0.09
N PRO A 378 -13.17 22.29 0.51
CA PRO A 378 -13.84 21.37 -0.39
C PRO A 378 -15.30 21.76 -0.62
N GLU A 379 -15.74 21.64 -1.88
CA GLU A 379 -17.14 21.57 -2.27
C GLU A 379 -17.71 20.16 -2.07
N LEU A 380 -19.03 20.08 -1.85
CA LEU A 380 -19.80 18.84 -1.93
C LEU A 380 -20.44 18.71 -3.32
N ILE A 381 -20.10 17.64 -4.02
CA ILE A 381 -20.64 17.32 -5.34
C ILE A 381 -21.82 16.37 -5.18
N GLY A 382 -23.03 16.92 -5.18
CA GLY A 382 -24.29 16.17 -5.20
C GLY A 382 -24.71 15.79 -6.63
N GLY A 383 -23.76 15.32 -7.45
CA GLY A 383 -23.99 15.05 -8.87
C GLY A 383 -24.21 16.32 -9.68
N GLY A 384 -25.43 16.56 -10.17
CA GLY A 384 -25.75 17.71 -11.02
C GLY A 384 -25.76 19.08 -10.31
N THR A 385 -25.57 19.10 -8.99
CA THR A 385 -25.47 20.31 -8.18
C THR A 385 -24.21 20.24 -7.33
N VAL A 386 -23.43 21.30 -7.35
CA VAL A 386 -22.26 21.48 -6.48
C VAL A 386 -22.58 22.52 -5.41
N TYR A 387 -22.19 22.22 -4.18
CA TYR A 387 -22.42 23.06 -3.01
C TYR A 387 -21.10 23.49 -2.41
N THR A 388 -20.96 24.79 -2.13
CA THR A 388 -19.80 25.40 -1.50
C THR A 388 -20.16 25.85 -0.09
N PHE A 389 -19.16 25.97 0.79
CA PHE A 389 -19.36 26.20 2.21
C PHE A 389 -18.55 27.39 2.71
N THR A 390 -19.01 27.99 3.80
CA THR A 390 -18.30 29.07 4.48
C THR A 390 -18.51 28.97 5.99
N GLY A 391 -17.64 29.63 6.74
CA GLY A 391 -17.74 29.69 8.19
C GLY A 391 -17.18 28.44 8.86
N THR A 392 -17.44 28.36 10.16
CA THR A 392 -16.89 27.34 11.07
C THR A 392 -18.00 26.64 11.82
N VAL A 393 -17.88 25.32 11.98
CA VAL A 393 -18.80 24.48 12.74
C VAL A 393 -18.91 24.98 14.18
N GLY A 394 -20.13 24.92 14.72
CA GLY A 394 -20.46 25.51 16.02
C GLY A 394 -20.48 27.05 16.09
N THR A 395 -20.10 27.76 15.01
CA THR A 395 -20.08 29.23 14.96
C THR A 395 -21.06 29.80 13.93
N ASP A 396 -20.78 29.60 12.64
CA ASP A 396 -21.50 30.21 11.52
C ASP A 396 -21.41 29.42 10.20
N PHE A 397 -21.13 28.11 10.29
CA PHE A 397 -21.12 27.19 9.14
C PHE A 397 -22.40 27.32 8.28
N ALA A 398 -22.21 27.49 6.98
CA ALA A 398 -23.30 27.66 6.03
C ALA A 398 -22.89 27.19 4.63
N GLY A 399 -23.79 26.49 3.95
CA GLY A 399 -23.62 26.12 2.53
C GLY A 399 -24.54 26.89 1.58
N GLU A 400 -24.12 27.02 0.33
CA GLU A 400 -24.95 27.46 -0.79
C GLU A 400 -24.60 26.69 -2.07
N VAL A 401 -25.46 26.81 -3.09
CA VAL A 401 -25.19 26.23 -4.40
C VAL A 401 -24.11 27.04 -5.11
N LEU A 402 -22.99 26.42 -5.44
CA LEU A 402 -21.95 27.00 -6.29
C LEU A 402 -22.47 27.10 -7.73
N TRP A 403 -22.91 25.97 -8.29
CA TRP A 403 -23.57 25.91 -9.60
C TRP A 403 -24.46 24.66 -9.75
N GLU A 404 -25.30 24.68 -10.78
CA GLU A 404 -26.11 23.53 -11.20
C GLU A 404 -25.90 23.25 -12.70
N SER A 405 -25.74 21.98 -13.04
CA SER A 405 -25.61 21.52 -14.42
C SER A 405 -26.39 20.24 -14.62
N GLY A 406 -27.50 20.29 -15.37
CA GLY A 406 -28.23 19.11 -15.81
C GLY A 406 -28.92 18.31 -14.68
N GLY A 407 -28.87 16.98 -14.78
CA GLY A 407 -29.48 16.05 -13.83
C GLY A 407 -28.46 15.42 -12.88
N ASP A 408 -28.93 14.68 -11.89
CA ASP A 408 -28.09 13.99 -10.91
C ASP A 408 -27.27 12.84 -11.55
N GLY A 409 -26.19 12.41 -10.90
CA GLY A 409 -25.24 11.45 -11.44
C GLY A 409 -24.10 11.10 -10.49
N TYR A 410 -23.31 10.10 -10.86
CA TYR A 410 -22.10 9.71 -10.12
C TYR A 410 -20.89 10.48 -10.61
N CYS A 411 -19.95 10.76 -9.71
CA CYS A 411 -18.88 11.71 -9.91
C CYS A 411 -17.48 11.08 -9.87
N GLY A 412 -16.55 11.73 -10.57
CA GLY A 412 -15.10 11.59 -10.45
C GLY A 412 -14.45 12.93 -10.82
N VAL A 413 -13.30 13.25 -10.24
CA VAL A 413 -12.63 14.56 -10.38
C VAL A 413 -11.19 14.33 -10.81
N ALA A 414 -10.71 15.09 -11.80
CA ALA A 414 -9.33 15.11 -12.24
C ALA A 414 -9.03 16.38 -13.07
N ASP A 415 -7.76 16.76 -13.17
CA ASP A 415 -7.30 17.80 -14.08
C ASP A 415 -6.84 17.15 -15.40
N PHE A 416 -7.68 17.21 -16.43
CA PHE A 416 -7.38 16.60 -17.74
C PHE A 416 -6.48 17.48 -18.61
N GLN A 417 -6.28 18.74 -18.22
CA GLN A 417 -5.51 19.73 -18.99
C GLN A 417 -4.12 20.00 -18.38
N LEU A 418 -3.89 19.50 -17.17
CA LEU A 418 -2.70 19.73 -16.34
C LEU A 418 -2.44 21.24 -16.13
N ASP A 419 -3.52 22.02 -15.94
CA ASP A 419 -3.46 23.47 -15.75
C ASP A 419 -3.70 23.94 -14.31
N GLY A 420 -3.91 23.00 -13.40
CA GLY A 420 -4.20 23.20 -11.97
C GLY A 420 -5.67 23.43 -11.66
N VAL A 421 -6.56 23.35 -12.66
CA VAL A 421 -8.01 23.48 -12.48
C VAL A 421 -8.67 22.15 -12.82
N PRO A 422 -9.41 21.53 -11.88
CA PRO A 422 -10.03 20.23 -12.14
C PRO A 422 -11.25 20.35 -13.06
N GLU A 423 -11.49 19.29 -13.82
CA GLU A 423 -12.79 18.96 -14.39
C GLU A 423 -13.54 17.95 -13.52
N LEU A 424 -14.87 18.01 -13.62
CA LEU A 424 -15.78 17.05 -13.01
C LEU A 424 -16.35 16.11 -14.08
N VAL A 425 -16.09 14.82 -13.93
CA VAL A 425 -16.78 13.76 -14.67
C VAL A 425 -18.09 13.45 -13.96
N LEU A 426 -19.21 13.53 -14.69
CA LEU A 426 -20.53 13.09 -14.23
C LEU A 426 -21.09 12.00 -15.13
N VAL A 427 -21.35 10.83 -14.55
CA VAL A 427 -22.01 9.71 -15.23
C VAL A 427 -23.49 9.73 -14.90
N ARG A 428 -24.32 9.93 -15.93
CA ARG A 428 -25.77 10.05 -15.79
C ARG A 428 -26.51 9.73 -17.07
N GLN A 429 -27.69 9.14 -16.94
CA GLN A 429 -28.61 8.93 -18.07
C GLN A 429 -27.98 8.19 -19.27
N GLY A 430 -26.97 7.33 -19.03
CA GLY A 430 -26.28 6.60 -20.09
C GLY A 430 -25.19 7.41 -20.82
N SER A 431 -24.77 8.55 -20.27
CA SER A 431 -23.67 9.35 -20.79
C SER A 431 -22.59 9.63 -19.75
N ILE A 432 -21.38 9.84 -20.27
CA ILE A 432 -20.23 10.44 -19.59
C ILE A 432 -20.25 11.92 -19.95
N ASP A 433 -20.42 12.79 -18.97
CA ASP A 433 -20.35 14.23 -19.14
C ASP A 433 -19.07 14.74 -18.46
N VAL A 434 -18.24 15.51 -19.17
CA VAL A 434 -17.10 16.23 -18.58
C VAL A 434 -17.50 17.69 -18.43
N LEU A 435 -17.46 18.20 -17.20
CA LEU A 435 -17.79 19.57 -16.85
C LEU A 435 -16.54 20.31 -16.38
N ASP A 436 -16.44 21.60 -16.71
CA ASP A 436 -15.51 22.52 -16.05
C ASP A 436 -15.86 22.58 -14.55
N GLY A 437 -14.90 22.24 -13.67
CA GLY A 437 -15.12 22.13 -12.22
C GLY A 437 -15.65 23.42 -11.57
N PRO A 438 -15.01 24.58 -11.79
CA PRO A 438 -15.43 25.84 -11.18
C PRO A 438 -16.80 26.36 -11.66
N THR A 439 -17.21 26.07 -12.90
CA THR A 439 -18.40 26.69 -13.51
C THR A 439 -19.55 25.74 -13.83
N GLY A 440 -19.31 24.43 -13.84
CA GLY A 440 -20.27 23.40 -14.25
C GLY A 440 -20.58 23.40 -15.75
N THR A 441 -19.77 24.08 -16.56
CA THR A 441 -19.98 24.17 -18.02
C THR A 441 -19.68 22.82 -18.66
N LEU A 442 -20.63 22.25 -19.40
CA LEU A 442 -20.41 21.03 -20.17
C LEU A 442 -19.36 21.26 -21.27
N LEU A 443 -18.25 20.54 -21.18
CA LEU A 443 -17.13 20.57 -22.13
C LEU A 443 -17.29 19.47 -23.20
N ALA A 444 -17.47 18.23 -22.76
CA ALA A 444 -17.62 17.07 -23.64
C ALA A 444 -18.70 16.11 -23.13
N GLN A 445 -19.23 15.29 -24.05
CA GLN A 445 -20.19 14.23 -23.73
C GLN A 445 -19.94 13.00 -24.60
N PHE A 446 -20.04 11.82 -23.99
CA PHE A 446 -19.91 10.54 -24.67
C PHE A 446 -21.05 9.60 -24.26
N GLU A 447 -21.63 8.88 -25.23
CA GLU A 447 -22.72 7.92 -24.97
C GLU A 447 -22.12 6.56 -24.61
N ILE A 448 -22.57 5.96 -23.51
CA ILE A 448 -22.04 4.70 -22.99
C ILE A 448 -22.41 3.54 -23.95
N PRO A 449 -21.43 2.81 -24.51
CA PRO A 449 -21.67 1.64 -25.35
C PRO A 449 -22.45 0.56 -24.59
N GLY A 450 -23.23 -0.26 -25.30
CA GLY A 450 -24.07 -1.28 -24.65
C GLY A 450 -25.29 -0.74 -23.88
N GLY A 451 -25.40 0.57 -23.67
CA GLY A 451 -26.49 1.22 -22.95
C GLY A 451 -26.36 1.06 -21.42
N GLY A 452 -27.46 1.27 -20.70
CA GLY A 452 -27.44 1.35 -19.24
C GLY A 452 -27.46 2.79 -18.73
N MET A 453 -27.41 2.98 -17.41
CA MET A 453 -27.37 4.31 -16.81
C MET A 453 -25.94 4.77 -16.51
N GLY A 454 -25.01 3.82 -16.35
CA GLY A 454 -23.59 4.05 -16.10
C GLY A 454 -23.25 3.99 -14.61
N GLY A 455 -22.18 3.25 -14.28
CA GLY A 455 -21.63 3.19 -12.94
C GLY A 455 -20.77 4.40 -12.56
N PRO A 456 -20.32 4.49 -11.30
CA PRO A 456 -19.36 5.49 -10.86
C PRO A 456 -18.08 5.44 -11.72
N PRO A 457 -17.58 6.60 -12.21
CA PRO A 457 -16.38 6.61 -13.05
C PRO A 457 -15.12 6.38 -12.22
N ASN A 458 -14.15 5.64 -12.75
CA ASN A 458 -12.76 5.69 -12.29
C ASN A 458 -11.94 6.57 -13.25
N ILE A 459 -10.82 7.09 -12.76
CA ILE A 459 -9.95 7.99 -13.50
C ILE A 459 -8.49 7.61 -13.23
N ALA A 460 -7.72 7.38 -14.28
CA ALA A 460 -6.30 7.04 -14.24
C ALA A 460 -5.68 7.23 -15.64
N ASP A 461 -4.36 7.16 -15.76
CA ASP A 461 -3.67 7.09 -17.05
C ASP A 461 -3.69 5.63 -17.54
N PHE A 462 -4.48 5.32 -18.57
CA PHE A 462 -4.63 3.95 -19.06
C PHE A 462 -3.70 3.65 -20.24
N ASP A 463 -3.38 4.66 -21.05
CA ASP A 463 -2.53 4.49 -22.24
C ASP A 463 -1.07 4.94 -22.08
N GLY A 464 -0.74 5.47 -20.90
CA GLY A 464 0.62 5.84 -20.48
C GLY A 464 1.10 7.13 -21.14
N ASP A 465 0.18 8.01 -21.56
CA ASP A 465 0.52 9.27 -22.24
C ASP A 465 0.72 10.46 -21.28
N GLY A 466 0.50 10.23 -19.98
CA GLY A 466 0.62 11.21 -18.90
C GLY A 466 -0.63 12.04 -18.65
N PHE A 467 -1.74 11.77 -19.35
CA PHE A 467 -3.04 12.40 -19.11
C PHE A 467 -4.04 11.39 -18.54
N PRO A 468 -4.95 11.81 -17.65
CA PRO A 468 -5.98 10.91 -17.15
C PRO A 468 -7.03 10.58 -18.21
N ASP A 469 -7.49 9.33 -18.26
CA ASP A 469 -8.67 8.87 -18.98
C ASP A 469 -9.78 8.42 -18.02
N ILE A 470 -10.94 8.09 -18.57
CA ILE A 470 -12.17 7.78 -17.83
C ILE A 470 -12.61 6.36 -18.13
N GLY A 471 -12.72 5.52 -17.10
CA GLY A 471 -13.28 4.17 -17.18
C GLY A 471 -14.59 4.04 -16.41
N LEU A 472 -15.54 3.26 -16.94
CA LEU A 472 -16.76 2.86 -16.20
C LEU A 472 -17.50 1.69 -16.84
N ALA A 473 -18.30 1.03 -16.00
CA ALA A 473 -19.25 0.01 -16.42
C ALA A 473 -20.54 0.62 -17.01
N GLY A 474 -20.92 0.14 -18.19
CA GLY A 474 -22.26 0.24 -18.75
C GLY A 474 -23.07 -1.03 -18.50
N GLY A 475 -24.20 -1.19 -19.19
CA GLY A 475 -25.05 -2.37 -19.02
C GLY A 475 -24.56 -3.64 -19.72
N ALA A 476 -24.01 -3.51 -20.93
CA ALA A 476 -23.53 -4.65 -21.71
C ALA A 476 -22.08 -4.47 -22.20
N ARG A 477 -21.44 -3.38 -21.78
CA ARG A 477 -20.07 -3.05 -22.12
C ARG A 477 -19.39 -2.34 -20.94
N TYR A 478 -18.13 -2.63 -20.70
CA TYR A 478 -17.21 -1.73 -19.99
C TYR A 478 -16.53 -0.81 -21.01
N VAL A 479 -16.26 0.45 -20.69
CA VAL A 479 -15.63 1.39 -21.63
C VAL A 479 -14.57 2.24 -20.97
N VAL A 480 -13.47 2.49 -21.71
CA VAL A 480 -12.46 3.50 -21.38
C VAL A 480 -12.43 4.56 -22.49
N VAL A 481 -12.43 5.83 -22.09
CA VAL A 481 -12.41 6.98 -22.99
C VAL A 481 -11.37 8.02 -22.56
N SER A 482 -10.61 8.55 -23.50
CA SER A 482 -9.71 9.68 -23.28
C SER A 482 -10.43 11.01 -23.54
N PHE A 483 -10.04 12.07 -22.83
CA PHE A 483 -10.51 13.43 -23.05
C PHE A 483 -9.37 14.29 -23.60
N ASP A 484 -9.61 15.04 -24.68
CA ASP A 484 -8.60 15.90 -25.27
C ASP A 484 -8.29 17.20 -24.48
N GLY A 485 -8.90 17.33 -23.29
CA GLY A 485 -8.82 18.53 -22.46
C GLY A 485 -9.59 19.73 -23.02
N VAL A 486 -10.44 19.56 -24.05
CA VAL A 486 -11.14 20.69 -24.66
C VAL A 486 -12.62 20.43 -24.89
N ASP A 487 -12.96 19.52 -25.80
CA ASP A 487 -14.36 19.28 -26.20
C ASP A 487 -14.65 17.87 -26.74
N THR A 488 -13.65 16.99 -26.78
CA THR A 488 -13.76 15.69 -27.43
C THR A 488 -13.37 14.53 -26.52
N LEU A 489 -14.31 13.62 -26.30
CA LEU A 489 -14.06 12.29 -25.72
C LEU A 489 -13.85 11.26 -26.84
N THR A 490 -12.80 10.46 -26.74
CA THR A 490 -12.45 9.41 -27.71
C THR A 490 -12.41 8.06 -27.02
N LYS A 491 -13.07 7.05 -27.59
CA LYS A 491 -12.96 5.68 -27.08
C LYS A 491 -11.54 5.16 -27.28
N LEU A 492 -10.92 4.69 -26.19
CA LEU A 492 -9.71 3.88 -26.25
C LEU A 492 -10.10 2.45 -26.59
N TRP A 493 -10.90 1.80 -25.74
CA TRP A 493 -11.45 0.47 -25.96
C TRP A 493 -12.79 0.27 -25.23
N ASP A 494 -13.55 -0.76 -25.61
CA ASP A 494 -14.68 -1.27 -24.82
C ASP A 494 -14.70 -2.80 -24.83
N ALA A 495 -15.21 -3.41 -23.76
CA ALA A 495 -15.26 -4.87 -23.58
C ALA A 495 -16.69 -5.37 -23.40
N GLU A 496 -17.05 -6.55 -23.92
CA GLU A 496 -18.36 -7.18 -23.65
C GLU A 496 -18.47 -7.64 -22.20
N THR A 497 -19.47 -7.11 -21.49
CA THR A 497 -19.70 -7.44 -20.08
C THR A 497 -21.16 -7.74 -19.83
N LYS A 498 -21.45 -8.23 -18.62
CA LYS A 498 -22.80 -8.55 -18.20
C LYS A 498 -23.18 -7.83 -16.92
N ASP A 499 -23.80 -6.67 -17.08
CA ASP A 499 -24.42 -5.92 -15.98
C ASP A 499 -25.73 -5.28 -16.47
N VAL A 500 -26.54 -6.06 -17.19
CA VAL A 500 -27.81 -5.55 -17.75
C VAL A 500 -28.85 -5.40 -16.65
N SER A 501 -28.67 -6.08 -15.51
CA SER A 501 -29.53 -6.00 -14.32
C SER A 501 -29.45 -4.63 -13.65
N SER A 502 -28.26 -4.22 -13.20
CA SER A 502 -28.01 -2.99 -12.43
C SER A 502 -27.58 -1.84 -13.33
N ASN A 503 -26.69 -2.12 -14.31
CA ASN A 503 -26.04 -1.19 -15.23
C ASN A 503 -25.38 0.01 -14.56
N ARG A 504 -24.85 -0.19 -13.35
CA ARG A 504 -24.35 0.85 -12.43
C ARG A 504 -23.20 0.39 -11.54
N THR A 505 -22.70 -0.84 -11.69
CA THR A 505 -21.58 -1.33 -10.87
C THR A 505 -20.38 -0.40 -10.98
N GLY A 506 -19.63 -0.26 -9.90
CA GLY A 506 -18.37 0.47 -9.96
C GLY A 506 -17.24 -0.39 -10.52
N SER A 507 -16.08 0.24 -10.65
CA SER A 507 -14.79 -0.40 -10.89
C SER A 507 -13.70 0.42 -10.24
N SER A 508 -12.56 -0.20 -9.96
CA SER A 508 -11.35 0.44 -9.48
C SER A 508 -10.23 0.26 -10.49
N VAL A 509 -9.12 0.98 -10.26
CA VAL A 509 -7.94 0.91 -11.11
C VAL A 509 -6.67 0.93 -10.27
N PHE A 510 -5.65 0.26 -10.77
CA PHE A 510 -4.33 0.22 -10.16
C PHE A 510 -3.31 -0.18 -11.22
N ASP A 511 -2.10 0.37 -11.16
CA ASP A 511 -0.97 -0.04 -12.00
C ASP A 511 -0.21 -1.11 -11.21
N PHE A 512 -0.49 -2.38 -11.50
CA PHE A 512 0.02 -3.51 -10.71
C PHE A 512 1.47 -3.86 -11.00
N ASP A 513 1.95 -3.62 -12.22
CA ASP A 513 3.29 -4.01 -12.65
C ASP A 513 4.26 -2.82 -12.75
N GLY A 514 3.80 -1.61 -12.44
CA GLY A 514 4.63 -0.40 -12.41
C GLY A 514 5.03 0.07 -13.80
N ASP A 515 4.23 -0.24 -14.83
CA ASP A 515 4.51 0.10 -16.22
C ASP A 515 4.03 1.52 -16.61
N GLY A 516 3.34 2.19 -15.68
CA GLY A 516 2.78 3.53 -15.83
C GLY A 516 1.36 3.55 -16.42
N ARG A 517 0.80 2.40 -16.78
CA ARG A 517 -0.59 2.24 -17.23
C ARG A 517 -1.37 1.53 -16.13
N ASN A 518 -2.63 1.93 -15.97
CA ASN A 518 -3.46 1.37 -14.91
C ASN A 518 -4.36 0.26 -15.46
N GLU A 519 -4.35 -0.89 -14.80
CA GLU A 519 -5.31 -1.96 -15.02
C GLU A 519 -6.70 -1.56 -14.50
N VAL A 520 -7.74 -2.09 -15.13
CA VAL A 520 -9.12 -2.01 -14.64
C VAL A 520 -9.46 -3.28 -13.90
N ILE A 521 -9.92 -3.15 -12.66
CA ILE A 521 -10.47 -4.26 -11.86
C ILE A 521 -12.00 -4.11 -11.80
N TYR A 522 -12.71 -5.08 -12.38
CA TYR A 522 -14.16 -5.00 -12.56
C TYR A 522 -14.87 -6.33 -12.32
N GLY A 523 -15.82 -6.33 -11.39
CA GLY A 523 -16.77 -7.43 -11.19
C GLY A 523 -18.10 -7.17 -11.89
N ASP A 524 -18.46 -8.00 -12.86
CA ASP A 524 -19.81 -7.97 -13.46
C ASP A 524 -20.78 -8.93 -12.74
N GLU A 525 -21.92 -9.27 -13.34
CA GLU A 525 -22.86 -10.22 -12.71
C GLU A 525 -22.20 -11.59 -12.43
N TRP A 526 -21.19 -11.99 -13.19
CA TRP A 526 -20.67 -13.37 -13.29
C TRP A 526 -19.18 -13.51 -12.97
N TYR A 527 -18.37 -12.53 -13.35
CA TYR A 527 -16.93 -12.65 -13.31
C TYR A 527 -16.27 -11.40 -12.75
N LEU A 528 -15.19 -11.62 -12.00
CA LEU A 528 -14.12 -10.64 -11.83
C LEU A 528 -13.25 -10.67 -13.08
N ARG A 529 -12.92 -9.49 -13.63
CA ARG A 529 -12.00 -9.31 -14.74
C ARG A 529 -10.99 -8.24 -14.42
N ILE A 530 -9.77 -8.46 -14.92
CA ILE A 530 -8.69 -7.49 -14.85
C ILE A 530 -8.23 -7.21 -16.28
N TYR A 531 -8.51 -6.00 -16.75
CA TYR A 531 -8.17 -5.56 -18.10
C TYR A 531 -6.87 -4.76 -18.06
N PRO A 532 -5.97 -4.95 -19.03
CA PRO A 532 -4.84 -4.03 -19.17
C PRO A 532 -5.35 -2.63 -19.57
N GLY A 533 -4.58 -1.59 -19.25
CA GLY A 533 -4.95 -0.21 -19.60
C GLY A 533 -5.16 0.02 -21.10
N VAL A 534 -4.44 -0.73 -21.95
CA VAL A 534 -4.61 -0.74 -23.42
C VAL A 534 -4.66 -2.16 -23.97
N GLU A 535 -5.27 -2.32 -25.14
CA GLU A 535 -5.21 -3.58 -25.88
C GLU A 535 -3.72 -3.96 -26.14
N PRO A 536 -3.28 -5.17 -25.78
CA PRO A 536 -1.86 -5.56 -25.89
C PRO A 536 -1.28 -5.38 -27.30
N ASP A 537 -2.08 -5.64 -28.34
CA ASP A 537 -1.68 -5.47 -29.74
C ASP A 537 -1.43 -4.00 -30.10
N CYS A 538 -2.00 -3.02 -29.38
CA CYS A 538 -1.75 -1.59 -29.62
C CYS A 538 -0.33 -1.17 -29.22
N GLN A 539 0.33 -1.91 -28.32
CA GLN A 539 1.69 -1.63 -27.89
C GLN A 539 2.77 -2.08 -28.88
N LEU A 540 2.40 -2.89 -29.89
CA LEU A 540 3.33 -3.35 -30.91
C LEU A 540 3.75 -2.20 -31.87
N ASP A 541 4.99 -2.27 -32.41
CA ASP A 541 5.44 -1.39 -33.49
C ASP A 541 5.69 -2.16 -34.81
N PRO A 542 4.81 -2.05 -35.82
CA PRO A 542 3.54 -1.29 -35.83
C PRO A 542 2.43 -1.99 -35.01
N PRO A 543 1.34 -1.26 -34.66
CA PRO A 543 0.22 -1.85 -33.95
C PRO A 543 -0.30 -3.10 -34.64
N GLY A 544 -0.62 -4.08 -33.81
CA GLY A 544 -1.14 -5.39 -34.19
C GLY A 544 -2.52 -5.31 -34.85
N ALA A 545 -3.04 -6.48 -35.20
CA ALA A 545 -4.33 -6.54 -35.89
C ALA A 545 -5.51 -6.44 -34.92
N ALA A 546 -5.28 -6.76 -33.64
CA ALA A 546 -6.27 -6.68 -32.56
C ALA A 546 -6.22 -5.33 -31.82
N CYS A 547 -5.41 -4.36 -32.26
CA CYS A 547 -5.58 -2.97 -31.86
C CYS A 547 -6.79 -2.37 -32.60
N ASP A 548 -8.00 -2.74 -32.19
CA ASP A 548 -9.25 -2.41 -32.88
C ASP A 548 -10.36 -1.85 -31.98
N GLN A 549 -10.03 -1.54 -30.72
CA GLN A 549 -10.86 -0.94 -29.69
C GLN A 549 -11.97 -1.86 -29.16
N ASP A 550 -11.83 -3.17 -29.28
CA ASP A 550 -12.78 -4.20 -28.80
C ASP A 550 -12.02 -5.21 -27.93
N MET A 551 -11.82 -4.86 -26.66
CA MET A 551 -11.11 -5.68 -25.69
C MET A 551 -11.85 -7.00 -25.42
N THR A 552 -11.24 -8.12 -25.76
CA THR A 552 -11.83 -9.46 -25.61
C THR A 552 -11.29 -10.21 -24.40
N ASP A 553 -12.00 -11.25 -23.94
CA ASP A 553 -11.51 -12.14 -22.87
C ASP A 553 -10.19 -12.87 -23.22
N ASP A 554 -9.74 -12.86 -24.49
CA ASP A 554 -8.43 -13.40 -24.90
C ASP A 554 -7.28 -12.38 -24.67
N GLU A 555 -7.60 -11.11 -24.38
CA GLU A 555 -6.66 -9.98 -24.24
C GLU A 555 -6.57 -9.44 -22.80
N ILE A 556 -7.42 -9.92 -21.90
CA ILE A 556 -7.42 -9.54 -20.48
C ILE A 556 -6.31 -10.27 -19.70
N LEU A 557 -5.94 -9.70 -18.55
CA LEU A 557 -4.92 -10.26 -17.66
C LEU A 557 -5.50 -11.38 -16.78
N PHE A 558 -6.75 -11.23 -16.33
CA PHE A 558 -7.38 -12.18 -15.44
C PHE A 558 -8.89 -12.27 -15.62
N ILE A 559 -9.43 -13.48 -15.41
CA ILE A 559 -10.85 -13.73 -15.27
C ILE A 559 -11.10 -14.85 -14.26
N ASP A 560 -12.02 -14.63 -13.33
CA ASP A 560 -12.48 -15.64 -12.39
C ASP A 560 -14.00 -15.55 -12.10
N ILE A 561 -14.60 -16.65 -11.65
CA ILE A 561 -16.01 -16.72 -11.27
C ILE A 561 -16.21 -16.00 -9.94
N THR A 562 -16.57 -14.73 -10.03
CA THR A 562 -16.99 -13.90 -8.90
C THR A 562 -18.33 -13.31 -9.27
N SER A 563 -19.40 -13.72 -8.59
CA SER A 563 -20.75 -13.32 -8.96
C SER A 563 -21.33 -12.24 -8.05
N SER A 564 -22.18 -11.40 -8.63
CA SER A 564 -22.96 -10.40 -7.90
C SER A 564 -24.30 -10.14 -8.58
N GLY A 565 -25.32 -9.77 -7.80
CA GLY A 565 -26.53 -9.12 -8.33
C GLY A 565 -26.31 -7.69 -8.84
N THR A 566 -25.12 -7.15 -8.59
CA THR A 566 -24.58 -5.84 -8.95
C THR A 566 -25.35 -4.63 -8.39
N ARG A 567 -24.61 -3.67 -7.82
CA ARG A 567 -25.06 -2.38 -7.27
C ARG A 567 -24.13 -1.25 -7.73
N VAL A 568 -23.39 -0.66 -6.80
CA VAL A 568 -22.34 0.34 -7.02
C VAL A 568 -21.05 -0.09 -6.32
N GLU A 569 -21.01 -1.32 -5.79
CA GLU A 569 -19.81 -1.95 -5.27
C GLU A 569 -18.76 -2.07 -6.37
N TYR A 570 -17.51 -2.15 -5.95
CA TYR A 570 -16.37 -2.42 -6.80
C TYR A 570 -15.28 -3.11 -5.98
N PRO A 571 -14.36 -3.84 -6.62
CA PRO A 571 -13.17 -4.40 -5.98
C PRO A 571 -12.26 -3.30 -5.40
N VAL A 572 -11.68 -3.50 -4.22
CA VAL A 572 -10.72 -2.56 -3.61
C VAL A 572 -9.30 -3.06 -3.75
N ILE A 573 -8.36 -2.12 -3.96
CA ILE A 573 -6.93 -2.40 -4.04
C ILE A 573 -6.22 -1.63 -2.92
N ALA A 574 -5.65 -2.36 -1.99
CA ALA A 574 -4.89 -1.83 -0.85
C ALA A 574 -3.89 -2.91 -0.41
N ASP A 575 -2.90 -2.51 0.37
CA ASP A 575 -2.13 -3.43 1.20
C ASP A 575 -3.07 -3.90 2.30
N VAL A 576 -3.41 -5.18 2.33
CA VAL A 576 -4.40 -5.74 3.26
C VAL A 576 -3.75 -6.52 4.39
N ASP A 577 -2.47 -6.89 4.27
CA ASP A 577 -1.78 -7.73 5.25
C ASP A 577 -0.58 -7.04 5.92
N GLY A 578 -0.35 -5.78 5.58
CA GLY A 578 0.72 -4.95 6.13
C GLY A 578 2.09 -5.28 5.52
N ASP A 579 2.15 -5.96 4.37
CA ASP A 579 3.39 -6.37 3.72
C ASP A 579 3.94 -5.36 2.70
N PHE A 580 3.28 -4.21 2.58
CA PHE A 580 3.55 -3.13 1.64
C PHE A 580 3.22 -3.46 0.18
N LYS A 581 2.63 -4.61 -0.12
CA LYS A 581 2.21 -5.04 -1.46
C LYS A 581 0.72 -4.81 -1.65
N ALA A 582 0.27 -4.92 -2.90
CA ALA A 582 -1.14 -4.72 -3.21
C ALA A 582 -1.88 -6.05 -3.16
N GLU A 583 -3.10 -6.03 -2.64
CA GLU A 583 -4.07 -7.13 -2.76
C GLU A 583 -5.37 -6.60 -3.37
N ILE A 584 -6.22 -7.53 -3.81
CA ILE A 584 -7.56 -7.23 -4.32
C ILE A 584 -8.60 -7.80 -3.37
N VAL A 585 -9.46 -6.94 -2.82
CA VAL A 585 -10.61 -7.34 -1.99
C VAL A 585 -11.90 -7.26 -2.80
N VAL A 586 -12.60 -8.40 -2.90
CA VAL A 586 -13.78 -8.54 -3.76
C VAL A 586 -14.98 -9.01 -2.96
N SER A 587 -16.10 -8.32 -3.10
CA SER A 587 -17.37 -8.74 -2.53
C SER A 587 -18.17 -9.62 -3.48
N THR A 588 -18.78 -10.68 -2.95
CA THR A 588 -19.50 -11.68 -3.74
C THR A 588 -20.89 -11.99 -3.18
N ASN A 589 -21.84 -12.26 -4.06
CA ASN A 589 -23.17 -12.76 -3.68
C ASN A 589 -23.75 -13.66 -4.78
N ASN A 590 -24.68 -14.52 -4.37
CA ASN A 590 -25.36 -15.46 -5.25
C ASN A 590 -26.89 -15.48 -5.06
N ASN A 591 -27.43 -14.43 -4.43
CA ASN A 591 -28.85 -14.30 -4.13
C ASN A 591 -29.73 -14.02 -5.38
N PHE A 592 -29.15 -13.40 -6.41
CA PHE A 592 -29.89 -12.97 -7.61
C PHE A 592 -29.73 -13.95 -8.75
N SER A 593 -30.79 -14.16 -9.55
CA SER A 593 -30.75 -15.13 -10.66
C SER A 593 -29.73 -14.78 -11.74
N GLU A 594 -29.44 -13.49 -11.84
CA GLU A 594 -28.47 -12.86 -12.70
C GLU A 594 -27.04 -13.23 -12.27
N GLY A 595 -26.76 -13.32 -10.96
CA GLY A 595 -25.44 -13.62 -10.39
C GLY A 595 -25.39 -14.87 -9.49
N SER A 596 -26.13 -15.94 -9.78
CA SER A 596 -26.16 -17.15 -8.91
C SER A 596 -25.22 -18.27 -9.38
N ILE A 597 -23.98 -17.93 -9.75
CA ILE A 597 -22.99 -18.91 -10.26
C ILE A 597 -21.73 -19.01 -9.39
N GLY A 598 -21.41 -17.93 -8.69
CA GLY A 598 -20.28 -17.78 -7.81
C GLY A 598 -20.64 -18.06 -6.36
N ASP A 599 -19.68 -17.75 -5.53
CA ASP A 599 -19.77 -17.84 -4.09
C ASP A 599 -20.51 -16.63 -3.51
N SER A 600 -20.59 -16.57 -2.19
CA SER A 600 -21.11 -15.38 -1.49
C SER A 600 -20.26 -15.07 -0.27
N GLY A 601 -19.87 -13.81 -0.10
CA GLY A 601 -18.98 -13.37 0.96
C GLY A 601 -17.90 -12.41 0.44
N VAL A 602 -16.66 -12.61 0.87
CA VAL A 602 -15.48 -11.81 0.47
C VAL A 602 -14.38 -12.74 -0.02
N GLU A 603 -13.69 -12.33 -1.08
CA GLU A 603 -12.49 -12.99 -1.60
C GLU A 603 -11.34 -11.98 -1.62
N VAL A 604 -10.17 -12.37 -1.09
CA VAL A 604 -8.94 -11.58 -1.14
C VAL A 604 -7.93 -12.29 -2.03
N PHE A 605 -7.36 -11.57 -2.98
CA PHE A 605 -6.35 -12.08 -3.91
C PHE A 605 -5.02 -11.35 -3.73
N GLU A 606 -3.93 -12.09 -3.90
CA GLU A 606 -2.54 -11.64 -3.92
C GLU A 606 -1.86 -12.15 -5.21
N ASP A 607 -0.67 -11.65 -5.54
CA ASP A 607 0.12 -12.19 -6.65
C ASP A 607 0.94 -13.40 -6.21
N ARG A 608 0.85 -14.51 -6.96
CA ARG A 608 1.61 -15.73 -6.65
C ARG A 608 3.13 -15.49 -6.55
N LEU A 609 3.64 -14.57 -7.36
CA LEU A 609 5.05 -14.34 -7.55
C LEU A 609 5.49 -13.02 -6.90
N ASP A 610 4.67 -12.41 -6.04
CA ASP A 610 4.95 -11.13 -5.39
C ASP A 610 5.29 -9.98 -6.37
N ASN A 611 4.74 -10.04 -7.59
CA ASN A 611 5.01 -9.04 -8.63
C ASN A 611 4.19 -7.76 -8.48
N TRP A 612 3.08 -7.78 -7.72
CA TRP A 612 2.27 -6.57 -7.59
C TRP A 612 3.05 -5.53 -6.81
N VAL A 613 3.18 -4.34 -7.40
CA VAL A 613 3.87 -3.22 -6.78
C VAL A 613 3.21 -2.81 -5.47
N GLY A 614 3.98 -2.12 -4.62
CA GLY A 614 3.47 -1.70 -3.33
C GLY A 614 2.32 -0.72 -3.40
N THR A 615 1.55 -0.58 -2.32
CA THR A 615 0.44 0.38 -2.26
C THR A 615 0.14 0.85 -0.83
N LEU A 616 -0.77 1.81 -0.68
CA LEU A 616 -1.21 2.25 0.65
C LEU A 616 -2.16 1.22 1.31
N PRO A 617 -2.08 1.02 2.63
CA PRO A 617 -2.91 0.06 3.38
C PRO A 617 -4.32 0.58 3.69
N ILE A 618 -4.85 1.44 2.83
CA ILE A 618 -6.11 2.12 3.11
C ILE A 618 -6.98 2.30 1.88
N TRP A 619 -8.27 2.07 2.10
CA TRP A 619 -9.36 2.47 1.23
C TRP A 619 -10.58 2.80 2.10
N ASN A 620 -10.68 4.06 2.53
CA ASN A 620 -11.55 4.43 3.64
C ASN A 620 -13.00 4.77 3.23
N GLN A 621 -13.26 5.06 1.95
CA GLN A 621 -14.60 5.45 1.47
C GLN A 621 -14.83 5.10 -0.02
N HIS A 622 -16.09 5.15 -0.47
CA HIS A 622 -16.46 4.84 -1.86
C HIS A 622 -15.92 5.84 -2.91
N THR A 623 -15.78 7.09 -2.51
CA THR A 623 -15.26 8.18 -3.33
C THR A 623 -13.78 8.43 -3.04
N TYR A 624 -13.01 7.35 -2.86
CA TYR A 624 -11.58 7.38 -2.56
C TYR A 624 -10.75 8.03 -3.67
N HIS A 625 -9.81 8.87 -3.25
CA HIS A 625 -8.88 9.58 -4.12
C HIS A 625 -7.57 9.92 -3.40
N ILE A 626 -7.05 9.01 -2.58
CA ILE A 626 -5.72 9.06 -1.94
C ILE A 626 -5.52 10.23 -0.96
N THR A 627 -5.60 11.48 -1.39
CA THR A 627 -5.38 12.68 -0.57
C THR A 627 -6.46 12.91 0.47
N ASN A 628 -7.58 12.19 0.39
CA ASN A 628 -8.70 12.37 1.30
C ASN A 628 -8.50 11.73 2.68
N VAL A 629 -7.45 10.91 2.84
CA VAL A 629 -7.12 10.18 4.07
C VAL A 629 -5.64 9.79 4.05
N ASP A 630 -4.96 9.82 5.19
CA ASP A 630 -3.60 9.26 5.26
C ASP A 630 -3.60 7.73 5.47
N ALA A 631 -2.42 7.10 5.43
CA ALA A 631 -2.29 5.64 5.61
C ALA A 631 -2.77 5.12 6.98
N LYS A 632 -2.83 5.99 8.00
CA LYS A 632 -3.31 5.68 9.35
C LYS A 632 -4.82 5.86 9.49
N GLY A 633 -5.47 6.52 8.53
CA GLY A 633 -6.90 6.83 8.59
C GLY A 633 -7.22 8.25 9.05
N SER A 634 -6.23 9.12 9.26
CA SER A 634 -6.48 10.51 9.64
C SER A 634 -7.05 11.30 8.47
N ILE A 635 -8.08 12.09 8.73
CA ILE A 635 -8.69 12.96 7.73
C ILE A 635 -7.96 14.30 7.68
N PRO A 636 -7.44 14.77 6.53
CA PRO A 636 -6.72 16.04 6.48
C PRO A 636 -7.60 17.24 6.85
N ILE A 637 -7.05 18.14 7.68
CA ILE A 637 -7.69 19.44 8.00
C ILE A 637 -7.80 20.31 6.75
N VAL A 638 -6.75 20.26 5.91
CA VAL A 638 -6.75 20.84 4.57
C VAL A 638 -6.25 19.73 3.67
N GLU A 639 -7.15 19.20 2.85
CA GLU A 639 -6.79 18.22 1.84
C GLU A 639 -5.95 18.88 0.74
N ASP A 640 -4.83 18.24 0.37
CA ASP A 640 -4.10 18.60 -0.83
C ASP A 640 -4.89 18.14 -2.07
N ASN A 641 -4.91 18.96 -3.12
CA ASN A 641 -5.58 18.59 -4.37
C ASN A 641 -4.94 17.33 -4.97
N ASN A 642 -5.71 16.25 -5.13
CA ASN A 642 -5.24 14.99 -5.73
C ASN A 642 -4.56 15.19 -7.10
N TRP A 643 -5.04 16.15 -7.90
CA TRP A 643 -4.50 16.46 -9.22
C TRP A 643 -3.24 17.36 -9.19
N GLU A 644 -2.81 17.86 -8.02
CA GLU A 644 -1.58 18.64 -7.84
C GLU A 644 -0.56 17.95 -6.92
N TYR A 645 -0.97 16.91 -6.18
CA TYR A 645 -0.16 16.23 -5.18
C TYR A 645 0.19 14.78 -5.55
N PRO A 646 1.44 14.32 -5.33
CA PRO A 646 2.59 15.11 -4.91
C PRO A 646 3.07 16.04 -6.04
N ALA A 647 3.68 17.16 -5.66
CA ALA A 647 4.09 18.19 -6.62
C ALA A 647 5.08 17.62 -7.67
N GLY A 648 4.69 17.68 -8.94
CA GLY A 648 5.50 17.24 -10.08
C GLY A 648 5.20 15.84 -10.60
N SER A 649 4.54 15.00 -9.81
CA SER A 649 4.03 13.68 -10.22
C SER A 649 2.69 13.43 -9.53
N PRO A 650 1.66 14.25 -9.82
CA PRO A 650 0.41 14.19 -9.11
C PRO A 650 -0.30 12.85 -9.33
N TYR A 651 -1.08 12.43 -8.34
CA TYR A 651 -1.88 11.21 -8.46
C TYR A 651 -2.95 11.33 -9.55
N ASN A 652 -3.61 12.50 -9.63
CA ASN A 652 -4.59 12.90 -10.64
C ASN A 652 -5.55 11.78 -11.09
N SER A 653 -6.24 11.19 -10.10
CA SER A 653 -6.97 9.93 -10.26
C SER A 653 -8.17 9.83 -9.31
N TYR A 654 -9.02 8.85 -9.55
CA TYR A 654 -10.23 8.62 -8.74
C TYR A 654 -10.59 7.14 -8.73
N ARG A 655 -10.92 6.59 -7.54
CA ARG A 655 -11.09 5.13 -7.32
C ARG A 655 -9.85 4.34 -7.76
N ARG A 656 -8.70 4.90 -7.38
CA ARG A 656 -7.36 4.41 -7.65
C ARG A 656 -6.54 4.48 -6.36
N ASN A 657 -5.69 3.48 -6.12
CA ASN A 657 -4.64 3.55 -5.11
C ASN A 657 -3.25 3.76 -5.76
N THR A 658 -2.21 4.06 -4.98
CA THR A 658 -0.91 4.51 -5.51
C THR A 658 0.26 3.72 -4.95
N GLN A 659 1.37 3.67 -5.70
CA GLN A 659 2.61 2.94 -5.38
C GLN A 659 3.46 3.54 -4.24
N GLY A 660 2.88 4.40 -3.40
CA GLY A 660 3.63 5.15 -2.40
C GLY A 660 4.64 6.13 -3.01
N GLY A 661 5.71 6.46 -2.26
CA GLY A 661 6.63 7.57 -2.57
C GLY A 661 7.74 7.25 -3.59
N VAL A 662 8.05 5.98 -3.83
CA VAL A 662 9.11 5.57 -4.76
C VAL A 662 8.62 4.42 -5.62
N GLU A 663 8.51 4.70 -6.92
CA GLU A 663 8.13 3.75 -7.95
C GLU A 663 9.08 2.54 -7.96
N ASN A 664 8.51 1.34 -7.99
CA ASN A 664 9.27 0.08 -8.06
C ASN A 664 10.26 -0.16 -6.90
N CYS A 665 10.04 0.46 -5.72
CA CYS A 665 10.84 0.13 -4.54
C CYS A 665 10.69 -1.35 -4.16
N ALA A 666 11.80 -1.94 -3.70
CA ALA A 666 11.85 -3.33 -3.29
C ALA A 666 12.59 -3.50 -1.96
N PRO A 667 12.34 -4.60 -1.23
CA PRO A 667 13.14 -4.99 -0.08
C PRO A 667 14.52 -5.55 -0.47
N ASP A 668 15.41 -5.66 0.52
CA ASP A 668 16.71 -6.33 0.46
C ASP A 668 17.03 -6.90 1.85
N LEU A 669 16.64 -8.15 2.09
CA LEU A 669 16.63 -8.83 3.38
C LEU A 669 17.94 -9.57 3.61
N VAL A 670 18.70 -9.10 4.59
CA VAL A 670 20.00 -9.68 4.95
C VAL A 670 20.04 -10.15 6.40
N ALA A 671 20.60 -11.33 6.63
CA ALA A 671 20.96 -11.79 7.96
C ALA A 671 22.28 -11.15 8.42
N GLN A 672 22.31 -10.71 9.68
CA GLN A 672 23.45 -10.11 10.37
C GLN A 672 23.50 -10.59 11.83
N ASP A 673 24.63 -10.39 12.49
CA ASP A 673 24.79 -10.57 13.94
C ASP A 673 24.33 -11.95 14.49
N LEU A 674 24.52 -13.03 13.73
CA LEU A 674 24.21 -14.40 14.17
C LEU A 674 25.02 -14.79 15.41
N THR A 675 24.33 -15.11 16.51
CA THR A 675 24.94 -15.39 17.82
C THR A 675 24.16 -16.44 18.62
N THR A 676 24.73 -16.86 19.75
CA THR A 676 24.06 -17.73 20.74
C THR A 676 23.48 -16.92 21.88
N VAL A 677 22.22 -17.21 22.26
CA VAL A 677 21.59 -16.62 23.43
C VAL A 677 21.87 -17.46 24.66
N GLY A 678 22.59 -16.89 25.62
CA GLY A 678 22.93 -17.56 26.87
C GLY A 678 23.94 -18.69 26.70
N ALA A 679 23.92 -19.67 27.61
CA ALA A 679 24.89 -20.76 27.61
C ALA A 679 24.33 -21.99 26.88
N CYS A 680 25.12 -22.55 25.95
CA CYS A 680 24.73 -23.75 25.22
C CYS A 680 24.69 -24.99 26.13
N GLN A 681 23.49 -25.50 26.39
CA GLN A 681 23.26 -26.66 27.26
C GLN A 681 22.53 -27.77 26.49
N SER A 682 21.57 -28.46 27.12
CA SER A 682 20.73 -29.43 26.43
C SER A 682 19.76 -28.79 25.44
N GLU A 683 19.41 -27.54 25.70
CA GLU A 683 18.66 -26.66 24.82
C GLU A 683 19.61 -25.52 24.43
N VAL A 684 19.55 -25.13 23.16
CA VAL A 684 20.34 -24.05 22.59
C VAL A 684 19.40 -23.09 21.89
N THR A 685 19.70 -21.80 22.02
CA THR A 685 18.97 -20.72 21.36
C THR A 685 19.95 -19.94 20.50
N PHE A 686 19.66 -19.84 19.21
CA PHE A 686 20.39 -18.99 18.28
C PHE A 686 19.55 -17.77 17.99
N SER A 687 20.21 -16.61 17.91
CA SER A 687 19.58 -15.34 17.54
C SER A 687 20.29 -14.80 16.31
N VAL A 688 19.53 -14.26 15.37
CA VAL A 688 20.04 -13.57 14.18
C VAL A 688 19.23 -12.31 13.98
N ARG A 689 19.90 -11.26 13.52
CA ARG A 689 19.27 -10.01 13.13
C ARG A 689 18.95 -10.07 11.65
N VAL A 690 17.70 -9.82 11.30
CA VAL A 690 17.24 -9.67 9.92
C VAL A 690 17.09 -8.18 9.66
N CYS A 691 17.80 -7.67 8.68
CA CYS A 691 17.77 -6.27 8.29
C CYS A 691 17.23 -6.12 6.88
N ASN A 692 16.43 -5.08 6.66
CA ASN A 692 16.00 -4.69 5.33
C ASN A 692 16.83 -3.50 4.86
N GLN A 693 17.72 -3.72 3.90
CA GLN A 693 18.53 -2.67 3.26
C GLN A 693 17.83 -2.05 2.05
N GLY A 694 16.64 -2.56 1.70
CA GLY A 694 15.85 -2.08 0.58
C GLY A 694 15.05 -0.85 0.93
N CYS A 695 14.36 -0.31 -0.09
CA CYS A 695 13.55 0.90 0.05
C CYS A 695 12.04 0.65 0.19
N LEU A 696 11.62 -0.60 0.11
CA LEU A 696 10.28 -1.04 0.53
C LEU A 696 10.40 -1.82 1.84
N GLY A 697 9.47 -1.59 2.77
CA GLY A 697 9.35 -2.46 3.94
C GLY A 697 8.87 -3.86 3.55
N VAL A 698 8.93 -4.80 4.49
CA VAL A 698 8.22 -6.07 4.41
C VAL A 698 7.37 -6.26 5.65
N GLY A 699 6.24 -6.93 5.49
CA GLY A 699 5.33 -7.24 6.58
C GLY A 699 5.88 -8.29 7.55
N PRO A 700 5.11 -8.65 8.59
CA PRO A 700 5.35 -9.89 9.30
C PRO A 700 5.23 -11.09 8.34
N GLY A 701 5.80 -12.25 8.69
CA GLY A 701 5.70 -13.44 7.85
C GLY A 701 6.98 -13.87 7.13
N VAL A 702 8.10 -13.16 7.30
CA VAL A 702 9.38 -13.51 6.67
C VAL A 702 9.95 -14.78 7.31
N ASP A 703 10.20 -15.81 6.50
CA ASP A 703 10.79 -17.06 6.97
C ASP A 703 12.32 -16.98 7.07
N VAL A 704 12.85 -17.42 8.23
CA VAL A 704 14.28 -17.41 8.54
C VAL A 704 14.74 -18.82 8.88
N SER A 705 15.44 -19.45 7.95
CA SER A 705 15.88 -20.84 8.04
C SER A 705 17.30 -20.96 8.59
N PHE A 706 17.44 -21.73 9.67
CA PHE A 706 18.73 -22.06 10.29
C PHE A 706 19.18 -23.44 9.82
N SER A 707 20.46 -23.55 9.43
CA SER A 707 21.08 -24.82 9.05
C SER A 707 22.44 -24.99 9.71
N GLU A 708 22.87 -26.24 9.86
CA GLU A 708 24.18 -26.60 10.40
C GLU A 708 24.91 -27.50 9.41
N ALA A 709 26.23 -27.31 9.28
CA ALA A 709 27.04 -27.94 8.24
C ALA A 709 27.04 -29.49 8.26
N GLU A 710 26.94 -30.13 9.43
CA GLU A 710 26.86 -31.59 9.62
C GLU A 710 25.41 -32.08 9.76
N PHE A 711 24.53 -31.33 10.43
CA PHE A 711 23.17 -31.78 10.77
C PHE A 711 22.10 -31.37 9.74
N GLY A 712 22.37 -30.42 8.85
CA GLY A 712 21.41 -29.89 7.89
C GLY A 712 20.45 -28.89 8.52
N ALA A 713 19.20 -28.83 8.04
CA ALA A 713 18.19 -27.92 8.55
C ALA A 713 17.93 -28.13 10.05
N LEU A 714 18.00 -27.05 10.82
CA LEU A 714 17.76 -27.01 12.26
C LEU A 714 16.31 -26.61 12.56
N GLY A 715 15.80 -25.62 11.82
CA GLY A 715 14.43 -25.12 11.93
C GLY A 715 14.28 -23.79 11.20
N THR A 716 13.03 -23.38 11.03
CA THR A 716 12.64 -22.10 10.42
C THR A 716 11.80 -21.33 11.43
N VAL A 717 12.02 -20.02 11.51
CA VAL A 717 11.27 -19.10 12.36
C VAL A 717 10.70 -18.02 11.46
N THR A 718 9.43 -17.71 11.63
CA THR A 718 8.74 -16.66 10.90
C THR A 718 8.74 -15.37 11.72
N THR A 719 8.95 -14.22 11.08
CA THR A 719 8.91 -12.93 11.76
C THR A 719 7.48 -12.60 12.21
N GLU A 720 7.35 -12.05 13.42
CA GLU A 720 6.05 -11.64 14.00
C GLU A 720 5.76 -10.14 13.80
N ALA A 721 6.72 -9.38 13.26
CA ALA A 721 6.62 -7.95 13.05
C ALA A 721 7.18 -7.57 11.67
N ALA A 722 6.70 -6.45 11.14
CA ALA A 722 7.22 -5.85 9.93
C ALA A 722 8.70 -5.45 10.08
N ILE A 723 9.44 -5.51 8.97
CA ILE A 723 10.82 -5.03 8.87
C ILE A 723 10.80 -3.79 7.97
N PRO A 724 10.77 -2.58 8.55
CA PRO A 724 10.72 -1.36 7.76
C PRO A 724 11.96 -1.20 6.90
N ALA A 725 11.83 -0.44 5.81
CA ALA A 725 12.95 -0.07 4.96
C ALA A 725 14.09 0.54 5.79
N GLY A 726 15.28 -0.04 5.69
CA GLY A 726 16.47 0.35 6.45
C GLY A 726 16.51 -0.08 7.92
N GLY A 727 15.49 -0.76 8.43
CA GLY A 727 15.40 -1.26 9.79
C GLY A 727 15.83 -2.72 9.95
N CYS A 728 15.85 -3.19 11.19
CA CYS A 728 16.14 -4.58 11.52
C CYS A 728 15.26 -5.10 12.67
N ILE A 729 15.05 -6.42 12.70
CA ILE A 729 14.48 -7.15 13.84
C ILE A 729 15.35 -8.37 14.18
N SER A 730 15.22 -8.89 15.39
CA SER A 730 15.91 -10.11 15.81
C SER A 730 14.93 -11.29 15.86
N VAL A 731 15.32 -12.44 15.33
CA VAL A 731 14.56 -13.70 15.47
C VAL A 731 15.38 -14.73 16.24
N GLU A 732 14.70 -15.59 17.00
CA GLU A 732 15.32 -16.61 17.83
C GLU A 732 14.82 -18.02 17.50
N LEU A 733 15.74 -18.95 17.22
CA LEU A 733 15.45 -20.38 17.13
C LEU A 733 15.90 -21.08 18.41
N THR A 734 14.94 -21.63 19.17
CA THR A 734 15.23 -22.49 20.33
C THR A 734 14.99 -23.96 19.99
N MET A 735 15.99 -24.81 20.25
CA MET A 735 15.93 -26.24 19.95
C MET A 735 16.74 -27.10 20.92
N ASP A 736 16.47 -28.41 20.92
CA ASP A 736 17.38 -29.39 21.53
C ASP A 736 18.74 -29.34 20.82
N ALA A 737 19.83 -29.39 21.59
CA ALA A 737 21.19 -29.40 21.05
C ALA A 737 21.35 -30.50 19.97
N PRO A 738 21.68 -30.14 18.71
CA PRO A 738 21.64 -31.08 17.58
C PRO A 738 22.75 -32.14 17.67
N GLY A 739 23.80 -31.84 18.42
CA GLY A 739 24.93 -32.73 18.64
C GLY A 739 25.89 -32.21 19.71
N THR A 740 27.14 -32.64 19.61
CA THR A 740 28.21 -32.11 20.45
C THR A 740 28.71 -30.82 19.81
N ALA A 741 28.66 -29.71 20.55
CA ALA A 741 29.18 -28.41 20.11
C ALA A 741 30.71 -28.47 19.82
N PRO A 742 31.29 -27.53 19.06
CA PRO A 742 30.65 -26.35 18.45
C PRO A 742 29.72 -26.70 17.27
N TYR A 743 28.96 -25.71 16.80
CA TYR A 743 28.03 -25.82 15.66
C TYR A 743 28.41 -24.80 14.59
N ASP A 744 28.56 -25.22 13.34
CA ASP A 744 28.80 -24.34 12.20
C ASP A 744 27.45 -23.95 11.59
N VAL A 745 26.86 -22.85 12.07
CA VAL A 745 25.48 -22.46 11.76
C VAL A 745 25.45 -21.43 10.64
N SER A 746 24.60 -21.65 9.64
CA SER A 746 24.25 -20.68 8.59
C SER A 746 22.78 -20.32 8.70
N VAL A 747 22.44 -19.10 8.30
CA VAL A 747 21.06 -18.61 8.21
C VAL A 747 20.78 -18.18 6.77
N THR A 748 19.58 -18.48 6.30
CA THR A 748 19.02 -17.90 5.08
C THR A 748 17.74 -17.17 5.46
N VAL A 749 17.65 -15.90 5.09
CA VAL A 749 16.42 -15.10 5.21
C VAL A 749 15.60 -15.26 3.94
N ASP A 750 14.28 -15.08 4.04
CA ASP A 750 13.35 -15.30 2.95
C ASP A 750 13.56 -16.69 2.32
N ASP A 751 13.50 -17.72 3.16
CA ASP A 751 13.61 -19.10 2.71
C ASP A 751 12.92 -20.02 3.71
N ASP A 752 11.88 -20.70 3.28
CA ASP A 752 11.22 -21.78 4.03
C ASP A 752 11.88 -23.16 3.78
N GLY A 753 12.90 -23.19 2.90
CA GLY A 753 13.60 -24.38 2.42
C GLY A 753 13.25 -24.78 0.98
N ASP A 754 12.30 -24.10 0.33
CA ASP A 754 11.91 -24.28 -1.07
C ASP A 754 12.14 -23.01 -1.95
N GLY A 755 12.75 -21.93 -1.41
CA GLY A 755 13.10 -20.68 -2.12
C GLY A 755 12.55 -19.41 -1.45
N GLY A 756 12.92 -18.24 -1.98
CA GLY A 756 12.40 -16.95 -1.51
C GLY A 756 10.98 -16.64 -1.95
N ALA A 757 10.25 -15.95 -1.07
CA ALA A 757 8.86 -15.58 -1.20
C ALA A 757 8.67 -14.12 -1.63
N PHE A 758 9.66 -13.25 -1.40
CA PHE A 758 9.59 -11.83 -1.72
C PHE A 758 10.46 -11.50 -2.94
N ASN A 759 10.03 -10.53 -3.75
CA ASN A 759 10.86 -9.98 -4.82
C ASN A 759 11.78 -8.88 -4.29
N GLU A 760 13.05 -9.21 -4.12
CA GLU A 760 14.09 -8.33 -3.62
C GLU A 760 14.92 -7.70 -4.75
N CYS A 761 15.55 -6.55 -4.49
CA CYS A 761 16.48 -5.98 -5.46
C CYS A 761 17.81 -6.75 -5.53
N VAL A 762 18.15 -7.55 -4.51
CA VAL A 762 19.37 -8.37 -4.43
C VAL A 762 19.10 -9.78 -3.84
N GLU A 763 18.35 -10.61 -4.56
CA GLU A 763 18.03 -12.01 -4.16
C GLU A 763 19.20 -12.92 -3.73
N ASP A 764 20.44 -12.63 -4.15
CA ASP A 764 21.58 -13.52 -3.94
C ASP A 764 22.32 -13.27 -2.60
N ASN A 765 21.86 -12.36 -1.72
CA ASN A 765 22.56 -11.96 -0.49
C ASN A 765 21.88 -12.38 0.83
N ASN A 766 20.78 -13.14 0.79
CA ASN A 766 20.00 -13.51 1.98
C ASN A 766 20.68 -14.53 2.91
N SER A 767 21.80 -15.11 2.47
CA SER A 767 22.55 -16.13 3.23
C SER A 767 23.69 -15.53 4.06
N PHE A 768 23.73 -15.84 5.35
CA PHE A 768 24.81 -15.47 6.27
C PHE A 768 25.46 -16.70 6.94
N GLY A 769 26.79 -16.67 7.09
CA GLY A 769 27.57 -17.75 7.70
C GLY A 769 28.26 -18.70 6.70
N PRO A 770 28.77 -19.85 7.16
CA PRO A 770 28.63 -20.40 8.51
C PRO A 770 29.41 -19.62 9.58
N VAL A 771 28.85 -19.56 10.79
CA VAL A 771 29.47 -19.01 12.01
C VAL A 771 29.61 -20.13 13.04
N GLU A 772 30.80 -20.28 13.64
CA GLU A 772 31.03 -21.25 14.72
C GLU A 772 30.36 -20.75 16.01
N LEU A 773 29.29 -21.42 16.43
CA LEU A 773 28.52 -21.11 17.63
C LEU A 773 28.76 -22.17 18.72
N CYS A 774 28.52 -21.79 19.97
CA CYS A 774 28.71 -22.65 21.14
C CYS A 774 30.14 -23.24 21.25
N PRO A 775 31.20 -22.42 21.24
CA PRO A 775 32.56 -22.93 21.33
C PRO A 775 32.75 -23.79 22.59
N ASN A 776 33.54 -24.85 22.47
CA ASN A 776 33.77 -25.80 23.56
C ASN A 776 34.54 -25.13 24.71
N ILE A 777 33.81 -24.70 25.74
CA ILE A 777 34.40 -24.28 27.02
C ILE A 777 35.02 -25.52 27.68
N GLY A 778 36.34 -25.70 27.55
CA GLY A 778 37.09 -26.91 27.91
C GLY A 778 36.89 -27.47 29.34
#